data_AF-A0A356FUB3-F1
#
_entry.id   AF-A0A356FUB3-F1
#
_cell.length_a   1.000
_cell.length_b   1.000
_cell.length_c   1.000
_cell.angle_alpha   90.00
_cell.angle_beta   90.00
_cell.angle_gamma   90.00
#
_symmetry.space_group_name_H-M   'P 1'
#
loop_
_entity.id
_entity.type
_entity.pdbx_description
1 polymer ?
#
loop_
_entity_poly.entity_id
_entity_poly.type
_entity_poly.pdbx_seq_one_letter_code
_entity_poly.pdbx_strand_id
1 'polypeptide(L)'
;MSLDSLVNILLIILGFGFLIGIHELGHFIAAKWAGIRANAFAIGMGPQVFSFRKGIGFCFKSTSSKVILKCGKDANNLTDAELLQFGISETEYSLRLLPIGGFVSMLGQEDGKPDEVSEDPRSYNKCSIIKRMVVVSAGVVMNLLLAGVLFLICFQFGVNFEAPVIGQIAPNSPAANARVVINDISYSFTPGDTVLEIDSQRIKTFQDVQIAGAMAKPKSALNIVVQRSGLSELLEFSVTPESSSDGLLELGLYPASSLALRNGNNAEQSLQVLKDQYSSLNNLKPGMVLNSVFQDGSWNEIYLWADFQLAIDSSENSLLTKWKNGLQDVEINLPVYPSLNILRPSGIPESAPQNFEYGYMGLSPLSKVNYVMESSPNNSVLEKGDVILKVGQLDAPRIGQLRNYLTLQNDGVIPVVVLRGGSQVAIEVTIKDGLLGVLLGAALDTPIFAQPIQEIVVESNGVIESVKTPVAGTHLLGGTYFESVGFLDDFTPVNNWRELCAILATLMNYGELDVEVKLKKSLSDSNQNSLIVFKNSTFDVPRSNKLSNETPIFQQLFEPMYITRSSGGNPIKALQMGFDETVNMVVMTYLTIDRLFRRTVGVDQLRGPVGIIHIGSKIADRGISYLLFFLAIISVNLAVLNFLPLPIVDGGLFLYLVYEKIFKRPPSIAFQNFAAVIGLCLIGALFLVTFYNDIARLISGSA
;
A
#
# COMPACT_ATOMS: atom_id res chain seq x y z
N MET A 1 -17.59 -12.75 -17.52
CA MET A 1 -17.03 -11.40 -17.75
C MET A 1 -18.12 -10.57 -18.39
N SER A 2 -18.45 -9.39 -17.87
CA SER A 2 -19.45 -8.51 -18.48
C SER A 2 -18.91 -7.89 -19.76
N LEU A 3 -19.80 -7.38 -20.62
CA LEU A 3 -19.41 -6.64 -21.83
C LEU A 3 -18.57 -5.40 -21.48
N ASP A 4 -18.90 -4.72 -20.39
CA ASP A 4 -18.18 -3.55 -19.91
C ASP A 4 -16.75 -3.90 -19.48
N SER A 5 -16.55 -5.01 -18.78
CA SER A 5 -15.21 -5.50 -18.44
C SER A 5 -14.38 -5.81 -19.69
N LEU A 6 -14.98 -6.38 -20.74
CA LEU A 6 -14.31 -6.64 -22.02
C LEU A 6 -13.88 -5.33 -22.69
N VAL A 7 -14.74 -4.32 -22.71
CA VAL A 7 -14.44 -2.99 -23.26
C VAL A 7 -13.30 -2.34 -22.49
N ASN A 8 -13.31 -2.41 -21.15
CA ASN A 8 -12.26 -1.81 -20.32
C ASN A 8 -10.90 -2.49 -20.49
N ILE A 9 -10.87 -3.82 -20.61
CA ILE A 9 -9.64 -4.54 -20.95
C ILE A 9 -9.11 -4.11 -22.33
N LEU A 10 -10.00 -3.98 -23.33
CA LEU A 10 -9.61 -3.52 -24.66
C LEU A 10 -9.05 -2.09 -24.64
N LEU A 11 -9.70 -1.19 -23.90
CA LEU A 11 -9.24 0.19 -23.72
C LEU A 11 -7.85 0.24 -23.09
N ILE A 12 -7.59 -0.59 -22.08
CA ILE A 12 -6.26 -0.67 -21.45
C ILE A 12 -5.22 -1.18 -22.45
N ILE A 13 -5.50 -2.27 -23.16
CA ILE A 13 -4.58 -2.82 -24.17
C ILE A 13 -4.26 -1.78 -25.25
N LEU A 14 -5.28 -1.08 -25.76
CA LEU A 14 -5.10 0.00 -26.73
C LEU A 14 -4.33 1.18 -26.15
N GLY A 15 -4.57 1.53 -24.89
CA GLY A 15 -3.82 2.55 -24.15
C GLY A 15 -2.34 2.20 -24.06
N PHE A 16 -1.99 0.97 -23.69
CA PHE A 16 -0.60 0.49 -23.68
C PHE A 16 0.04 0.52 -25.06
N GLY A 17 -0.67 0.05 -26.09
CA GLY A 17 -0.20 0.13 -27.48
C GLY A 17 0.06 1.58 -27.91
N PHE A 18 -0.79 2.51 -27.49
CA PHE A 18 -0.61 3.94 -27.74
C PHE A 18 0.62 4.51 -27.03
N LEU A 19 0.82 4.22 -25.74
CA LEU A 19 2.00 4.66 -24.98
C LEU A 19 3.30 4.19 -25.65
N ILE A 20 3.38 2.90 -26.00
CA ILE A 20 4.56 2.34 -26.68
C ILE A 20 4.71 2.93 -28.09
N GLY A 21 3.61 3.11 -28.82
CA GLY A 21 3.65 3.76 -30.14
C GLY A 21 4.24 5.17 -30.09
N ILE A 22 3.94 5.95 -29.05
CA ILE A 22 4.52 7.29 -28.83
C ILE A 22 6.00 7.21 -28.44
N HIS A 23 6.39 6.20 -27.65
CA HIS A 23 7.79 5.91 -27.36
C HIS A 23 8.60 5.67 -28.64
N GLU A 24 8.15 4.74 -29.49
CA GLU A 24 8.78 4.43 -30.78
C GLU A 24 8.80 5.64 -31.72
N LEU A 25 7.74 6.45 -31.69
CA LEU A 25 7.67 7.69 -32.46
C LEU A 25 8.81 8.66 -32.07
N GLY A 26 9.22 8.68 -30.80
CA GLY A 26 10.37 9.44 -30.33
C GLY A 26 11.66 9.05 -31.03
N HIS A 27 12.01 7.77 -30.99
CA HIS A 27 13.19 7.27 -31.69
C HIS A 27 13.13 7.56 -33.19
N PHE A 28 11.96 7.36 -33.81
CA PHE A 28 11.77 7.62 -35.24
C PHE A 28 12.01 9.09 -35.61
N ILE A 29 11.39 10.02 -34.89
CA ILE A 29 11.54 11.46 -35.14
C ILE A 29 13.00 11.88 -34.94
N ALA A 30 13.64 11.42 -33.86
CA ALA A 30 15.03 11.75 -33.59
C ALA A 30 15.99 11.16 -34.62
N ALA A 31 15.75 9.92 -35.09
CA ALA A 31 16.55 9.28 -36.13
C ALA A 31 16.48 10.07 -37.44
N LYS A 32 15.27 10.47 -37.85
CA LYS A 32 15.07 11.31 -39.04
C LYS A 32 15.76 12.67 -38.92
N TRP A 33 15.67 13.32 -37.75
CA TRP A 33 16.38 14.57 -37.47
C TRP A 33 17.91 14.40 -37.50
N ALA A 34 18.43 13.29 -36.99
CA ALA A 34 19.86 12.99 -36.99
C ALA A 34 20.42 12.68 -38.40
N GLY A 35 19.54 12.40 -39.36
CA GLY A 35 19.87 11.97 -40.72
C GLY A 35 20.06 10.47 -40.85
N ILE A 36 19.55 9.67 -39.90
CA ILE A 36 19.62 8.21 -39.91
C ILE A 36 18.47 7.66 -40.74
N ARG A 37 18.77 6.70 -41.62
CA ARG A 37 17.75 6.02 -42.42
C ARG A 37 16.92 5.10 -41.54
N ALA A 38 15.60 5.31 -41.51
CA ALA A 38 14.64 4.43 -40.84
C ALA A 38 13.78 3.69 -41.89
N ASN A 39 13.99 2.38 -41.99
CA ASN A 39 13.39 1.52 -43.01
C ASN A 39 11.95 1.14 -42.71
N ALA A 40 11.61 1.02 -41.42
CA ALA A 40 10.25 0.71 -40.98
C ALA A 40 9.89 1.43 -39.68
N PHE A 41 8.62 1.80 -39.58
CA PHE A 41 7.96 2.25 -38.36
C PHE A 41 6.70 1.40 -38.16
N ALA A 42 6.61 0.68 -37.06
CA ALA A 42 5.49 -0.22 -36.80
C ALA A 42 4.83 0.08 -35.46
N ILE A 43 3.49 0.11 -35.47
CA ILE A 43 2.67 0.10 -34.26
C ILE A 43 2.12 -1.32 -34.08
N GLY A 44 2.33 -1.90 -32.91
CA GLY A 44 1.99 -3.28 -32.58
C GLY A 44 3.05 -4.30 -33.00
N MET A 45 2.78 -5.56 -32.70
CA MET A 45 3.65 -6.71 -32.91
C MET A 45 2.96 -7.80 -33.74
N GLY A 46 3.76 -8.76 -34.23
CA GLY A 46 3.29 -9.87 -35.05
C GLY A 46 3.11 -9.51 -36.54
N PRO A 47 2.22 -10.19 -37.28
CA PRO A 47 2.07 -9.99 -38.72
C PRO A 47 1.49 -8.61 -39.06
N GLN A 48 1.96 -8.03 -40.17
CA GLN A 48 1.44 -6.76 -40.69
C GLN A 48 0.01 -6.95 -41.22
N VAL A 49 -0.92 -6.14 -40.72
CA VAL A 49 -2.32 -6.12 -41.18
C VAL A 49 -2.47 -5.06 -42.26
N PHE A 50 -1.99 -3.85 -41.98
CA PHE A 50 -1.98 -2.74 -42.92
C PHE A 50 -0.59 -2.14 -43.00
N SER A 51 -0.16 -1.74 -44.20
CA SER A 51 1.01 -0.91 -44.36
C SER A 51 0.83 0.20 -45.39
N PHE A 52 1.61 1.25 -45.23
CA PHE A 52 1.63 2.41 -46.08
C PHE A 52 3.09 2.79 -46.38
N ARG A 53 3.38 2.99 -47.66
CA ARG A 53 4.65 3.54 -48.14
C ARG A 53 4.36 4.61 -49.18
N LYS A 54 4.92 5.81 -48.99
CA LYS A 54 4.76 6.91 -49.96
C LYS A 54 5.33 6.46 -51.30
N GLY A 55 4.58 6.64 -52.39
CA GLY A 55 4.94 6.15 -53.73
C GLY A 55 4.39 4.76 -54.11
N ILE A 56 3.85 4.02 -53.13
CA ILE A 56 3.12 2.75 -53.33
C ILE A 56 1.66 2.89 -52.89
N GLY A 57 1.40 3.61 -51.79
CA GLY A 57 0.07 3.76 -51.20
C GLY A 57 -0.22 2.73 -50.10
N PHE A 58 -1.51 2.56 -49.79
CA PHE A 58 -1.98 1.62 -48.79
C PHE A 58 -1.99 0.17 -49.32
N CYS A 59 -1.55 -0.76 -48.47
CA CYS A 59 -1.56 -2.19 -48.76
C CYS A 59 -2.15 -2.97 -47.58
N PHE A 60 -2.88 -4.04 -47.90
CA PHE A 60 -3.17 -5.10 -46.95
C PHE A 60 -1.91 -5.97 -46.84
N LYS A 61 -1.33 -6.09 -45.64
CA LYS A 61 0.03 -6.62 -45.39
C LYS A 61 1.15 -5.74 -45.97
N SER A 62 2.35 -6.29 -46.15
CA SER A 62 3.57 -5.57 -46.55
C SER A 62 3.49 -4.90 -47.93
N THR A 63 4.17 -3.76 -48.05
CA THR A 63 4.44 -3.07 -49.32
C THR A 63 5.57 -3.71 -50.12
N SER A 64 6.40 -4.57 -49.51
CA SER A 64 7.61 -5.12 -50.15
C SER A 64 7.33 -5.80 -51.49
N SER A 65 6.29 -6.61 -51.61
CA SER A 65 5.95 -7.27 -52.88
C SER A 65 5.65 -6.27 -53.99
N LYS A 66 4.93 -5.17 -53.70
CA LYS A 66 4.64 -4.12 -54.69
C LYS A 66 5.88 -3.29 -55.02
N VAL A 67 6.77 -3.07 -54.05
CA VAL A 67 8.06 -2.40 -54.29
C VAL A 67 8.93 -3.25 -55.20
N ILE A 68 9.06 -4.56 -54.94
CA ILE A 68 9.83 -5.48 -55.77
C ILE A 68 9.26 -5.53 -57.19
N LEU A 69 7.94 -5.54 -57.35
CA LEU A 69 7.30 -5.47 -58.68
C LEU A 69 7.61 -4.16 -59.42
N LYS A 70 7.77 -3.03 -58.70
CA LYS A 70 8.02 -1.72 -59.29
C LYS A 70 9.51 -1.45 -59.56
N CYS A 71 10.40 -1.98 -58.74
CA CYS A 71 11.82 -1.61 -58.71
C CYS A 71 12.79 -2.78 -58.91
N GLY A 72 12.31 -4.03 -58.88
CA GLY A 72 13.12 -5.25 -58.99
C GLY A 72 13.90 -5.62 -57.71
N LYS A 73 13.86 -4.80 -56.66
CA LYS A 73 14.55 -5.01 -55.37
C LYS A 73 13.65 -4.59 -54.21
N ASP A 74 13.94 -5.09 -53.00
CA ASP A 74 13.32 -4.61 -51.78
C ASP A 74 13.76 -3.17 -51.46
N ALA A 75 12.87 -2.38 -50.83
CA ALA A 75 13.13 -0.99 -50.49
C ALA A 75 14.37 -0.79 -49.60
N ASN A 76 14.69 -1.77 -48.75
CA ASN A 76 15.84 -1.70 -47.84
C ASN A 76 17.17 -1.78 -48.60
N ASN A 77 17.15 -2.36 -49.81
CA ASN A 77 18.33 -2.52 -50.66
C ASN A 77 18.47 -1.44 -51.74
N LEU A 78 17.53 -0.49 -51.80
CA LEU A 78 17.59 0.63 -52.74
C LEU A 78 18.44 1.78 -52.16
N THR A 79 19.26 2.37 -53.01
CA THR A 79 19.95 3.64 -52.75
C THR A 79 18.98 4.82 -52.74
N ASP A 80 19.40 5.97 -52.19
CA ASP A 80 18.56 7.18 -52.20
C ASP A 80 18.24 7.68 -53.60
N ALA A 81 19.20 7.56 -54.52
CA ALA A 81 19.00 7.92 -55.92
C ALA A 81 17.93 7.03 -56.57
N GLU A 82 17.97 5.71 -56.33
CA GLU A 82 16.96 4.78 -56.82
C GLU A 82 15.59 5.06 -56.17
N LEU A 83 15.52 5.32 -54.85
CA LEU A 83 14.28 5.66 -54.16
C LEU A 83 13.63 6.94 -54.73
N LEU A 84 14.43 7.98 -54.96
CA LEU A 84 13.99 9.21 -55.61
C LEU A 84 13.53 8.97 -57.05
N GLN A 85 14.28 8.18 -57.83
CA GLN A 85 13.95 7.85 -59.22
C GLN A 85 12.60 7.14 -59.33
N PHE A 86 12.31 6.19 -58.45
CA PHE A 86 11.04 5.47 -58.44
C PHE A 86 9.92 6.21 -57.68
N GLY A 87 10.23 7.34 -57.05
CA GLY A 87 9.31 8.15 -56.25
C GLY A 87 8.77 7.42 -55.01
N ILE A 88 9.60 6.57 -54.38
CA ILE A 88 9.21 5.72 -53.24
C ILE A 88 9.93 6.20 -51.97
N SER A 89 9.25 6.24 -50.83
CA SER A 89 9.90 6.52 -49.54
C SER A 89 10.68 5.32 -49.02
N GLU A 90 11.80 5.58 -48.32
CA GLU A 90 12.59 4.60 -47.58
C GLU A 90 11.82 3.91 -46.44
N THR A 91 10.88 4.60 -45.80
CA THR A 91 10.15 4.10 -44.64
C THR A 91 8.83 3.44 -45.04
N GLU A 92 8.59 2.23 -44.54
CA GLU A 92 7.25 1.62 -44.47
C GLU A 92 6.64 1.86 -43.10
N TYR A 93 5.43 2.41 -43.09
CA TYR A 93 4.59 2.54 -41.90
C TYR A 93 3.66 1.33 -41.83
N SER A 94 3.58 0.63 -40.69
CA SER A 94 2.72 -0.55 -40.58
C SER A 94 1.94 -0.62 -39.26
N LEU A 95 0.70 -1.11 -39.35
CA LEU A 95 -0.11 -1.52 -38.22
C LEU A 95 -0.15 -3.05 -38.18
N ARG A 96 0.24 -3.61 -37.04
CA ARG A 96 0.34 -5.06 -36.83
C ARG A 96 -0.81 -5.59 -35.99
N LEU A 97 -1.02 -6.90 -36.06
CA LEU A 97 -2.19 -7.55 -35.49
C LEU A 97 -2.32 -7.37 -33.98
N LEU A 98 -1.20 -7.47 -33.25
CA LEU A 98 -1.21 -7.36 -31.80
C LEU A 98 -0.95 -5.90 -31.41
N PRO A 99 -1.88 -5.20 -30.75
CA PRO A 99 -1.74 -3.79 -30.36
C PRO A 99 -0.83 -3.60 -29.13
N ILE A 100 0.14 -4.47 -28.95
CA ILE A 100 1.12 -4.47 -27.86
C ILE A 100 2.49 -4.29 -28.51
N GLY A 101 3.21 -3.26 -28.09
CA GLY A 101 4.53 -2.95 -28.62
C GLY A 101 4.52 -2.10 -29.89
N GLY A 102 5.70 -1.98 -30.47
CA GLY A 102 6.02 -1.29 -31.70
C GLY A 102 7.52 -1.41 -31.93
N PHE A 103 8.01 -0.97 -33.08
CA PHE A 103 9.46 -0.84 -33.27
C PHE A 103 9.78 0.14 -34.39
N VAL A 104 10.99 0.70 -34.32
CA VAL A 104 11.63 1.44 -35.40
C VAL A 104 12.83 0.65 -35.93
N SER A 105 12.81 0.31 -37.21
CA SER A 105 13.97 -0.30 -37.86
C SER A 105 14.91 0.78 -38.39
N MET A 106 15.99 1.04 -37.65
CA MET A 106 17.04 1.98 -37.99
C MET A 106 18.22 1.27 -38.67
N LEU A 107 18.72 1.85 -39.77
CA LEU A 107 19.86 1.30 -40.48
C LEU A 107 21.11 1.31 -39.58
N GLY A 108 21.74 0.16 -39.40
CA GLY A 108 22.94 0.01 -38.57
C GLY A 108 22.69 -0.19 -37.07
N GLN A 109 21.44 -0.43 -36.65
CA GLN A 109 21.06 -0.80 -35.27
C GLN A 109 20.28 -2.14 -35.28
N GLU A 110 20.75 -3.14 -36.04
CA GLU A 110 20.05 -4.42 -36.13
C GLU A 110 20.37 -5.32 -34.93
N ASP A 111 19.40 -5.51 -34.03
CA ASP A 111 19.54 -6.33 -32.81
C ASP A 111 19.91 -7.80 -33.08
N GLY A 112 19.64 -8.30 -34.30
CA GLY A 112 19.90 -9.70 -34.69
C GLY A 112 21.24 -9.95 -35.38
N LYS A 113 21.97 -8.89 -35.79
CA LYS A 113 23.24 -9.01 -36.54
C LYS A 113 24.20 -7.86 -36.18
N PRO A 114 24.89 -7.95 -35.03
CA PRO A 114 25.82 -6.89 -34.57
C PRO A 114 27.00 -6.65 -35.53
N ASP A 115 27.33 -7.63 -36.37
CA ASP A 115 28.49 -7.61 -37.27
C ASP A 115 28.21 -6.94 -38.64
N GLU A 116 26.95 -6.67 -38.99
CA GLU A 116 26.60 -6.01 -40.25
C GLU A 116 26.83 -4.49 -40.14
N VAL A 117 28.05 -4.05 -40.47
CA VAL A 117 28.39 -2.63 -40.60
C VAL A 117 27.92 -2.13 -41.95
N SER A 118 26.83 -1.37 -41.98
CA SER A 118 26.40 -0.68 -43.20
C SER A 118 27.41 0.41 -43.58
N GLU A 119 27.88 0.38 -44.83
CA GLU A 119 28.74 1.41 -45.40
C GLU A 119 28.00 2.74 -45.68
N ASP A 120 26.66 2.75 -45.59
CA ASP A 120 25.84 3.95 -45.82
C ASP A 120 26.19 5.06 -44.80
N PRO A 121 26.51 6.30 -45.24
CA PRO A 121 26.76 7.44 -44.36
C PRO A 121 25.62 7.75 -43.38
N ARG A 122 24.39 7.34 -43.68
CA ARG A 122 23.20 7.49 -42.83
C ARG A 122 22.97 6.29 -41.90
N SER A 123 23.96 5.43 -41.75
CA SER A 123 23.98 4.36 -40.75
C SER A 123 24.11 4.93 -39.34
N TYR A 124 23.37 4.35 -38.39
CA TYR A 124 23.39 4.71 -36.97
C TYR A 124 24.82 4.73 -36.40
N ASN A 125 25.64 3.72 -36.74
CA ASN A 125 27.01 3.60 -36.23
C ASN A 125 27.99 4.62 -36.85
N LYS A 126 27.65 5.28 -37.96
CA LYS A 126 28.47 6.33 -38.57
C LYS A 126 28.10 7.73 -38.07
N CYS A 127 26.99 7.87 -37.33
CA CYS A 127 26.59 9.14 -36.73
C CYS A 127 27.43 9.50 -35.49
N SER A 128 27.54 10.80 -35.20
CA SER A 128 28.23 11.25 -34.00
C SER A 128 27.55 10.73 -32.73
N ILE A 129 28.34 10.45 -31.69
CA ILE A 129 27.86 9.91 -30.42
C ILE A 129 26.72 10.77 -29.84
N ILE A 130 26.82 12.09 -29.93
CA ILE A 130 25.76 13.00 -29.43
C ILE A 130 24.44 12.79 -30.16
N LYS A 131 24.46 12.62 -31.49
CA LYS A 131 23.25 12.32 -32.27
C LYS A 131 22.65 10.99 -31.84
N ARG A 132 23.48 9.95 -31.68
CA ARG A 132 23.05 8.62 -31.21
C ARG A 132 22.43 8.70 -29.81
N MET A 133 23.05 9.45 -28.89
CA MET A 133 22.51 9.67 -27.54
C MET A 133 21.13 10.31 -27.57
N VAL A 134 20.91 11.33 -28.41
CA VAL A 134 19.59 11.96 -28.59
C VAL A 134 18.57 10.95 -29.13
N VAL A 135 18.94 10.12 -30.11
CA VAL A 135 18.04 9.11 -30.68
C VAL A 135 17.63 8.09 -29.62
N VAL A 136 18.57 7.57 -28.82
CA VAL A 136 18.27 6.59 -27.77
C VAL A 136 17.44 7.21 -26.65
N SER A 137 17.70 8.45 -26.24
CA SER A 137 16.89 9.10 -25.20
C SER A 137 15.53 9.59 -25.68
N ALA A 138 15.28 9.65 -27.00
CA ALA A 138 14.07 10.26 -27.54
C ALA A 138 12.79 9.51 -27.15
N GLY A 139 12.82 8.19 -27.05
CA GLY A 139 11.67 7.40 -26.59
C GLY A 139 11.30 7.72 -25.14
N VAL A 140 12.28 7.75 -24.24
CA VAL A 140 12.11 8.14 -22.83
C VAL A 140 11.53 9.56 -22.72
N VAL A 141 12.09 10.51 -23.47
CA VAL A 141 11.62 11.91 -23.49
C VAL A 141 10.18 12.01 -24.00
N MET A 142 9.82 11.28 -25.06
CA MET A 142 8.45 11.29 -25.58
C MET A 142 7.43 10.73 -24.59
N ASN A 143 7.79 9.72 -23.81
CA ASN A 143 6.91 9.20 -22.76
C ASN A 143 6.71 10.20 -21.61
N LEU A 144 7.75 10.94 -21.23
CA LEU A 144 7.61 12.02 -20.24
C LEU A 144 6.77 13.18 -20.79
N LEU A 145 6.94 13.55 -22.06
CA LEU A 145 6.11 14.55 -22.72
C LEU A 145 4.65 14.11 -22.79
N LEU A 146 4.41 12.85 -23.15
CA LEU A 146 3.06 12.27 -23.19
C LEU A 146 2.42 12.26 -21.80
N ALA A 147 3.15 11.87 -20.76
CA ALA A 147 2.69 11.94 -19.39
C ALA A 147 2.29 13.37 -19.02
N GLY A 148 3.13 14.36 -19.33
CA GLY A 148 2.84 15.78 -19.10
C GLY A 148 1.56 16.25 -19.79
N VAL A 149 1.32 15.83 -21.05
CA VAL A 149 0.08 16.12 -21.78
C VAL A 149 -1.13 15.44 -21.15
N LEU A 150 -1.01 14.16 -20.79
CA LEU A 150 -2.09 13.41 -20.15
C LEU A 150 -2.45 14.01 -18.78
N PHE A 151 -1.46 14.35 -17.96
CA PHE A 151 -1.68 15.04 -16.69
C PHE A 151 -2.30 16.42 -16.89
N LEU A 152 -1.87 17.19 -17.89
CA LEU A 152 -2.49 18.48 -18.22
C LEU A 152 -3.99 18.31 -18.47
N ILE A 153 -4.38 17.31 -19.28
CA ILE A 153 -5.79 16.99 -19.53
C ILE A 153 -6.49 16.59 -18.23
N CYS A 154 -5.88 15.72 -17.43
CA CYS A 154 -6.45 15.25 -16.17
C CYS A 154 -6.71 16.41 -15.20
N PHE A 155 -5.73 17.28 -14.97
CA PHE A 155 -5.85 18.44 -14.08
C PHE A 155 -6.81 19.51 -14.62
N GLN A 156 -7.08 19.54 -15.93
CA GLN A 156 -8.13 20.38 -16.49
C GLN A 156 -9.52 19.94 -16.00
N PHE A 157 -9.78 18.63 -15.98
CA PHE A 157 -11.05 18.04 -15.52
C PHE A 157 -11.13 17.81 -14.00
N GLY A 158 -9.98 17.78 -13.32
CA GLY A 158 -9.89 17.53 -11.89
C GLY A 158 -9.60 16.06 -11.58
N VAL A 159 -8.68 15.84 -10.65
CA VAL A 159 -8.30 14.50 -10.15
C VAL A 159 -8.32 14.51 -8.63
N ASN A 160 -8.80 13.41 -8.04
CA ASN A 160 -8.88 13.23 -6.60
C ASN A 160 -7.57 12.64 -6.05
N PHE A 161 -6.98 13.32 -5.07
CA PHE A 161 -5.80 12.89 -4.33
C PHE A 161 -6.13 12.80 -2.85
N GLU A 162 -5.39 11.97 -2.10
CA GLU A 162 -5.52 11.96 -0.64
C GLU A 162 -5.18 13.35 -0.08
N ALA A 163 -6.11 13.92 0.69
CA ALA A 163 -5.96 15.24 1.26
C ALA A 163 -4.80 15.24 2.28
N PRO A 164 -4.04 16.34 2.42
CA PRO A 164 -2.94 16.44 3.38
C PRO A 164 -3.45 16.62 4.82
N VAL A 165 -4.42 15.80 5.23
CA VAL A 165 -5.05 15.80 6.55
C VAL A 165 -4.59 14.55 7.28
N ILE A 166 -4.10 14.73 8.50
CA ILE A 166 -3.64 13.64 9.35
C ILE A 166 -4.85 12.82 9.80
N GLY A 167 -4.80 11.52 9.55
CA GLY A 167 -5.73 10.52 10.05
C GLY A 167 -5.13 9.79 11.22
N GLN A 168 -4.76 8.53 11.01
CA GLN A 168 -4.11 7.72 12.03
C GLN A 168 -2.66 8.16 12.26
N ILE A 169 -2.22 8.09 13.51
CA ILE A 169 -0.83 8.28 13.90
C ILE A 169 -0.33 6.95 14.45
N ALA A 170 0.77 6.42 13.90
CA ALA A 170 1.36 5.17 14.38
C ALA A 170 1.79 5.32 15.84
N PRO A 171 1.41 4.39 16.74
CA PRO A 171 1.92 4.38 18.11
C PRO A 171 3.45 4.34 18.13
N ASN A 172 4.07 5.07 19.07
CA ASN A 172 5.53 5.15 19.24
C ASN A 172 6.30 5.62 17.99
N SER A 173 5.63 6.26 17.03
CA SER A 173 6.31 6.85 15.89
C SER A 173 6.91 8.22 16.22
N PRO A 174 7.84 8.73 15.39
CA PRO A 174 8.36 10.09 15.53
C PRO A 174 7.26 11.16 15.64
N ALA A 175 6.21 11.07 14.83
CA ALA A 175 5.08 11.99 14.91
C ALA A 175 4.28 11.82 16.22
N ALA A 176 4.08 10.59 16.71
CA ALA A 176 3.40 10.37 17.98
C ALA A 176 4.15 11.00 19.18
N ASN A 177 5.48 11.10 19.08
CA ASN A 177 6.35 11.68 20.10
C ASN A 177 6.57 13.19 19.95
N ALA A 178 6.27 13.77 18.78
CA ALA A 178 6.48 15.18 18.50
C ALA A 178 5.58 16.10 19.35
N ARG A 179 6.16 17.15 19.92
CA ARG A 179 5.45 18.13 20.75
C ARG A 179 5.84 19.55 20.33
N VAL A 180 4.88 20.47 20.44
CA VAL A 180 5.11 21.92 20.32
C VAL A 180 4.47 22.60 21.53
N VAL A 181 5.07 23.67 22.03
CA VAL A 181 4.53 24.45 23.15
C VAL A 181 4.23 25.86 22.66
N ILE A 182 2.97 26.28 22.78
CA ILE A 182 2.55 27.65 22.48
C ILE A 182 1.70 28.16 23.64
N ASN A 183 2.01 29.35 24.15
CA ASN A 183 1.31 29.98 25.28
C ASN A 183 1.17 29.03 26.50
N ASP A 184 2.26 28.34 26.86
CA ASP A 184 2.34 27.33 27.94
C ASP A 184 1.46 26.08 27.75
N ILE A 185 0.82 25.91 26.59
CA ILE A 185 0.03 24.73 26.23
C ILE A 185 0.87 23.83 25.33
N SER A 186 1.06 22.56 25.74
CA SER A 186 1.73 21.56 24.92
C SER A 186 0.75 20.89 23.97
N TYR A 187 1.01 20.99 22.67
CA TYR A 187 0.28 20.33 21.61
C TYR A 187 1.08 19.14 21.07
N SER A 188 0.35 18.15 20.57
CA SER A 188 0.84 17.00 19.81
C SER A 188 0.03 16.89 18.53
N PHE A 189 0.52 16.20 17.50
CA PHE A 189 -0.29 15.92 16.32
C PHE A 189 -1.61 15.25 16.69
N THR A 190 -2.68 15.61 16.01
CA THR A 190 -4.01 15.08 16.26
C THR A 190 -4.68 14.73 14.93
N PRO A 191 -5.44 13.63 14.86
CA PRO A 191 -6.28 13.35 13.70
C PRO A 191 -7.15 14.58 13.37
N GLY A 192 -7.18 14.98 12.10
CA GLY A 192 -7.84 16.20 11.61
C GLY A 192 -6.91 17.39 11.38
N ASP A 193 -5.68 17.38 11.90
CA ASP A 193 -4.68 18.41 11.58
C ASP A 193 -4.37 18.40 10.07
N THR A 194 -4.39 19.58 9.44
CA THR A 194 -4.04 19.73 8.03
C THR A 194 -2.58 20.14 7.89
N VAL A 195 -1.77 19.32 7.21
CA VAL A 195 -0.37 19.62 6.92
C VAL A 195 -0.29 20.68 5.82
N LEU A 196 0.31 21.82 6.13
CA LEU A 196 0.45 22.94 5.20
C LEU A 196 1.84 22.97 4.55
N GLU A 197 2.89 22.77 5.35
CA GLU A 197 4.28 22.89 4.89
C GLU A 197 5.20 21.88 5.58
N ILE A 198 6.22 21.41 4.87
CA ILE A 198 7.35 20.65 5.42
C ILE A 198 8.66 21.26 4.90
N ASP A 199 9.55 21.68 5.79
CA ASP A 199 10.82 22.36 5.44
C ASP A 199 10.63 23.52 4.45
N SER A 200 9.61 24.36 4.68
CA SER A 200 9.18 25.47 3.81
C SER A 200 8.64 25.04 2.43
N GLN A 201 8.49 23.73 2.17
CA GLN A 201 7.81 23.24 0.97
C GLN A 201 6.32 23.07 1.25
N ARG A 202 5.50 23.69 0.41
CA ARG A 202 4.04 23.60 0.53
C ARG A 202 3.55 22.20 0.18
N ILE A 203 2.79 21.61 1.09
CA ILE A 203 2.16 20.31 0.95
C ILE A 203 0.79 20.47 0.28
N LYS A 204 0.53 19.71 -0.79
CA LYS A 204 -0.72 19.77 -1.56
C LYS A 204 -1.55 18.50 -1.40
N THR A 205 -0.89 17.40 -1.10
CA THR A 205 -1.47 16.05 -0.99
C THR A 205 -0.78 15.28 0.15
N PHE A 206 -1.41 14.23 0.65
CA PHE A 206 -0.79 13.38 1.66
C PHE A 206 0.47 12.67 1.15
N GLN A 207 0.54 12.39 -0.16
CA GLN A 207 1.71 11.80 -0.79
C GLN A 207 2.95 12.72 -0.65
N ASP A 208 2.78 14.04 -0.68
CA ASP A 208 3.89 14.98 -0.47
C ASP A 208 4.50 14.81 0.94
N VAL A 209 3.67 14.51 1.95
CA VAL A 209 4.11 14.22 3.33
C VAL A 209 4.96 12.95 3.37
N GLN A 210 4.53 11.90 2.67
CA GLN A 210 5.26 10.63 2.58
C GLN A 210 6.59 10.78 1.84
N ILE A 211 6.61 11.53 0.73
CA ILE A 211 7.83 11.84 -0.03
C ILE A 211 8.81 12.62 0.85
N ALA A 212 8.34 13.65 1.56
CA ALA A 212 9.18 14.45 2.43
C ALA A 212 9.83 13.60 3.54
N GLY A 213 9.06 12.73 4.19
CA GLY A 213 9.58 11.77 5.17
C GLY A 213 10.64 10.84 4.57
N ALA A 214 10.35 10.22 3.43
CA ALA A 214 11.23 9.26 2.78
C ALA A 214 12.53 9.88 2.23
N MET A 215 12.51 11.16 1.87
CA MET A 215 13.65 11.90 1.32
C MET A 215 14.43 12.69 2.36
N ALA A 216 14.02 12.65 3.62
CA ALA A 216 14.74 13.28 4.71
C ALA A 216 16.18 12.73 4.80
N LYS A 217 17.11 13.58 5.26
CA LYS A 217 18.44 13.10 5.62
C LYS A 217 18.34 12.27 6.90
N PRO A 218 19.01 11.11 7.00
CA PRO A 218 19.00 10.31 8.24
C PRO A 218 19.38 11.15 9.45
N LYS A 219 18.59 11.05 10.53
CA LYS A 219 18.76 11.80 11.79
C LYS A 219 18.59 13.32 11.68
N SER A 220 18.10 13.83 10.55
CA SER A 220 17.72 15.23 10.41
C SER A 220 16.25 15.39 10.75
N ALA A 221 15.93 16.38 11.59
CA ALA A 221 14.55 16.77 11.81
C ALA A 221 13.98 17.46 10.57
N LEU A 222 12.72 17.16 10.27
CA LEU A 222 11.85 17.89 9.37
C LEU A 222 11.00 18.86 10.18
N ASN A 223 10.84 20.07 9.66
CA ASN A 223 9.94 21.06 10.23
C ASN A 223 8.58 20.98 9.57
N ILE A 224 7.54 20.61 10.31
CA ILE A 224 6.19 20.34 9.80
C ILE A 224 5.22 21.37 10.37
N VAL A 225 4.64 22.19 9.49
CA VAL A 225 3.64 23.20 9.84
C VAL A 225 2.25 22.64 9.58
N VAL A 226 1.40 22.63 10.61
CA VAL A 226 0.01 22.17 10.51
C VAL A 226 -0.98 23.21 10.99
N GLN A 227 -2.17 23.14 10.41
CA GLN A 227 -3.34 23.90 10.83
C GLN A 227 -4.32 23.00 11.55
N ARG A 228 -4.69 23.39 12.77
CA ARG A 228 -5.70 22.71 13.59
C ARG A 228 -7.02 23.46 13.52
N SER A 229 -8.11 22.73 13.30
CA SER A 229 -9.45 23.32 13.35
C SER A 229 -9.74 23.92 14.73
N GLY A 230 -10.27 25.13 14.77
CA GLY A 230 -10.57 25.85 16.01
C GLY A 230 -9.38 26.56 16.66
N LEU A 231 -8.14 26.36 16.17
CA LEU A 231 -6.97 27.10 16.61
C LEU A 231 -6.55 28.12 15.54
N SER A 232 -6.39 29.39 15.93
CA SER A 232 -5.95 30.44 15.01
C SER A 232 -4.44 30.41 14.73
N GLU A 233 -3.66 29.91 15.67
CA GLU A 233 -2.20 29.79 15.56
C GLU A 233 -1.84 28.52 14.77
N LEU A 234 -0.79 28.62 13.95
CA LEU A 234 -0.21 27.47 13.26
C LEU A 234 0.69 26.69 14.23
N LEU A 235 0.62 25.37 14.16
CA LEU A 235 1.45 24.49 14.97
C LEU A 235 2.66 24.06 14.15
N GLU A 236 3.85 24.27 14.68
CA GLU A 236 5.12 23.96 14.01
C GLU A 236 5.85 22.85 14.79
N PHE A 237 5.93 21.66 14.20
CA PHE A 237 6.52 20.47 14.80
C PHE A 237 7.87 20.15 14.20
N SER A 238 8.87 19.93 15.05
CA SER A 238 10.16 19.36 14.63
C SER A 238 10.12 17.85 14.83
N VAL A 239 10.19 17.10 13.73
CA VAL A 239 10.05 15.63 13.75
C VAL A 239 11.25 15.00 13.04
N THR A 240 12.00 14.15 13.73
CA THR A 240 13.09 13.38 13.12
C THR A 240 12.55 12.06 12.60
N PRO A 241 12.48 11.84 11.28
CA PRO A 241 11.99 10.58 10.73
C PRO A 241 12.88 9.41 11.16
N GLU A 242 12.27 8.25 11.35
CA GLU A 242 12.95 7.02 11.75
C GLU A 242 12.80 5.94 10.69
N SER A 243 13.75 5.01 10.66
CA SER A 243 13.69 3.88 9.74
C SER A 243 12.52 2.98 10.10
N SER A 244 11.60 2.84 9.15
CA SER A 244 10.53 1.85 9.20
C SER A 244 11.06 0.44 8.95
N SER A 245 10.22 -0.59 9.15
CA SER A 245 10.50 -1.98 8.74
C SER A 245 10.95 -2.07 7.29
N ASP A 246 10.48 -1.11 6.48
CA ASP A 246 10.68 -1.08 5.05
C ASP A 246 11.95 -0.29 4.64
N GLY A 247 12.82 0.03 5.60
CA GLY A 247 14.16 0.58 5.40
C GLY A 247 14.21 2.03 4.91
N LEU A 248 13.07 2.70 4.80
CA LEU A 248 12.97 4.13 4.55
C LEU A 248 12.57 4.88 5.80
N LEU A 249 12.88 6.16 5.78
CA LEU A 249 12.52 7.10 6.83
C LEU A 249 11.03 7.42 6.76
N GLU A 250 10.35 7.29 7.88
CA GLU A 250 8.92 7.56 8.02
C GLU A 250 8.63 8.42 9.25
N LEU A 251 7.52 9.16 9.16
CA LEU A 251 7.03 10.01 10.24
C LEU A 251 6.02 9.29 11.14
N GLY A 252 5.37 8.22 10.63
CA GLY A 252 4.25 7.55 11.28
C GLY A 252 2.91 8.29 11.18
N LEU A 253 2.74 9.12 10.14
CA LEU A 253 1.48 9.79 9.82
C LEU A 253 0.77 9.05 8.67
N TYR A 254 -0.54 8.84 8.79
CA TYR A 254 -1.40 8.24 7.75
C TYR A 254 -2.53 9.20 7.35
N PRO A 255 -3.05 9.11 6.12
CA PRO A 255 -4.10 10.02 5.65
C PRO A 255 -5.39 9.86 6.44
N ALA A 256 -6.13 10.96 6.58
CA ALA A 256 -7.48 10.95 7.12
C ALA A 256 -8.42 10.10 6.27
N SER A 257 -9.36 9.42 6.93
CA SER A 257 -10.44 8.71 6.25
C SER A 257 -11.71 9.56 6.22
N SER A 258 -12.42 9.46 5.10
CA SER A 258 -13.79 9.92 4.99
C SER A 258 -14.74 9.01 5.79
N LEU A 259 -16.02 9.35 5.76
CA LEU A 259 -17.10 8.53 6.31
C LEU A 259 -17.86 7.72 5.24
N ALA A 260 -17.34 7.67 4.01
CA ALA A 260 -17.86 6.83 2.94
C ALA A 260 -17.22 5.44 2.99
N LEU A 261 -18.03 4.39 3.08
CA LEU A 261 -17.54 3.01 2.98
C LEU A 261 -17.00 2.76 1.58
N ARG A 262 -15.90 2.02 1.53
CA ARG A 262 -15.34 1.52 0.27
C ARG A 262 -16.38 0.72 -0.50
N ASN A 263 -16.25 0.73 -1.82
CA ASN A 263 -17.12 -0.02 -2.72
C ASN A 263 -16.35 -1.12 -3.48
N GLY A 264 -17.10 -2.02 -4.13
CA GLY A 264 -16.59 -3.14 -4.91
C GLY A 264 -16.50 -4.45 -4.13
N ASN A 265 -16.23 -5.53 -4.86
CA ASN A 265 -16.32 -6.91 -4.35
C ASN A 265 -15.47 -7.15 -3.08
N ASN A 266 -14.28 -6.56 -3.00
CA ASN A 266 -13.40 -6.73 -1.83
C ASN A 266 -14.01 -6.09 -0.58
N ALA A 267 -14.61 -4.90 -0.72
CA ALA A 267 -15.30 -4.22 0.38
C ALA A 267 -16.54 -5.01 0.82
N GLU A 268 -17.25 -5.61 -0.13
CA GLU A 268 -18.39 -6.49 0.15
C GLU A 268 -17.97 -7.73 0.95
N GLN A 269 -16.89 -8.41 0.57
CA GLN A 269 -16.33 -9.54 1.30
C GLN A 269 -15.89 -9.15 2.73
N SER A 270 -15.12 -8.07 2.87
CA SER A 270 -14.69 -7.59 4.19
C SER A 270 -15.88 -7.26 5.09
N LEU A 271 -16.92 -6.66 4.52
CA LEU A 271 -18.12 -6.34 5.25
C LEU A 271 -18.94 -7.58 5.60
N GLN A 272 -18.96 -8.60 4.72
CA GLN A 272 -19.65 -9.85 5.00
C GLN A 272 -19.05 -10.58 6.20
N VAL A 273 -17.71 -10.62 6.31
CA VAL A 273 -17.02 -11.19 7.49
C VAL A 273 -17.47 -10.51 8.78
N LEU A 274 -17.66 -9.19 8.75
CA LEU A 274 -18.15 -8.44 9.90
C LEU A 274 -19.62 -8.71 10.20
N LYS A 275 -20.47 -8.85 9.17
CA LYS A 275 -21.90 -9.20 9.33
C LYS A 275 -22.09 -10.60 9.92
N ASP A 276 -21.28 -11.56 9.50
CA ASP A 276 -21.27 -12.92 10.03
C ASP A 276 -20.84 -12.96 11.51
N GLN A 277 -20.20 -11.90 12.00
CA GLN A 277 -19.82 -11.74 13.40
C GLN A 277 -20.79 -10.86 14.19
N TYR A 278 -21.41 -9.86 13.55
CA TYR A 278 -22.25 -8.86 14.19
C TYR A 278 -23.54 -8.63 13.40
N SER A 279 -24.64 -9.22 13.89
CA SER A 279 -25.97 -9.12 13.26
C SER A 279 -26.50 -7.69 13.15
N SER A 280 -26.05 -6.77 14.01
CA SER A 280 -26.39 -5.35 13.94
C SER A 280 -25.91 -4.68 12.64
N LEU A 281 -24.91 -5.26 11.97
CA LEU A 281 -24.31 -4.71 10.75
C LEU A 281 -24.99 -5.20 9.46
N ASN A 282 -26.01 -6.06 9.55
CA ASN A 282 -26.65 -6.68 8.37
C ASN A 282 -27.15 -5.66 7.33
N ASN A 283 -27.57 -4.48 7.79
CA ASN A 283 -28.07 -3.40 6.94
C ASN A 283 -26.96 -2.55 6.30
N LEU A 284 -25.71 -2.65 6.76
CA LEU A 284 -24.59 -1.90 6.18
C LEU A 284 -24.31 -2.41 4.76
N LYS A 285 -24.02 -1.54 3.80
CA LYS A 285 -23.68 -1.92 2.42
C LYS A 285 -22.46 -1.12 1.93
N PRO A 286 -21.65 -1.69 1.02
CA PRO A 286 -20.56 -0.95 0.39
C PRO A 286 -21.07 0.36 -0.23
N GLY A 287 -20.27 1.44 -0.13
CA GLY A 287 -20.64 2.76 -0.64
C GLY A 287 -21.61 3.58 0.23
N MET A 288 -22.14 3.05 1.34
CA MET A 288 -22.91 3.87 2.29
C MET A 288 -22.03 4.94 2.94
N VAL A 289 -22.62 6.07 3.30
CA VAL A 289 -21.90 7.20 3.92
C VAL A 289 -22.47 7.47 5.31
N LEU A 290 -21.67 7.31 6.35
CA LEU A 290 -22.02 7.74 7.71
C LEU A 290 -22.08 9.28 7.73
N ASN A 291 -23.19 9.84 8.19
CA ASN A 291 -23.38 11.30 8.22
C ASN A 291 -23.72 11.86 9.60
N SER A 292 -24.27 11.04 10.50
CA SER A 292 -24.67 11.53 11.82
C SER A 292 -24.61 10.43 12.88
N VAL A 293 -24.36 10.87 14.11
CA VAL A 293 -24.38 10.07 15.33
C VAL A 293 -25.42 10.65 16.29
N PHE A 294 -26.10 9.80 17.05
CA PHE A 294 -27.05 10.25 18.06
C PHE A 294 -26.36 10.34 19.42
N GLN A 295 -26.24 11.55 19.96
CA GLN A 295 -25.62 11.84 21.25
C GLN A 295 -26.40 12.94 21.97
N ASP A 296 -26.43 12.90 23.30
CA ASP A 296 -27.12 13.90 24.14
C ASP A 296 -28.59 14.16 23.75
N GLY A 297 -29.29 13.13 23.28
CA GLY A 297 -30.69 13.21 22.88
C GLY A 297 -30.95 13.86 21.51
N SER A 298 -29.92 14.13 20.71
CA SER A 298 -30.04 14.75 19.38
C SER A 298 -29.10 14.12 18.35
N TRP A 299 -29.37 14.39 17.06
CA TRP A 299 -28.51 13.95 15.96
C TRP A 299 -27.43 14.99 15.67
N ASN A 300 -26.17 14.60 15.80
CA ASN A 300 -25.01 15.44 15.48
C ASN A 300 -24.41 15.02 14.14
N GLU A 301 -24.17 15.97 13.25
CA GLU A 301 -23.47 15.70 11.99
C GLU A 301 -21.96 15.52 12.22
N ILE A 302 -21.38 14.58 11.48
CA ILE A 302 -19.95 14.27 11.50
C ILE A 302 -19.42 14.16 10.07
N TYR A 303 -18.14 14.43 9.88
CA TYR A 303 -17.54 14.53 8.53
C TYR A 303 -16.28 13.70 8.36
N LEU A 304 -15.58 13.39 9.46
CA LEU A 304 -14.33 12.65 9.48
C LEU A 304 -14.42 11.40 10.36
N TRP A 305 -13.56 10.43 10.07
CA TRP A 305 -13.33 9.29 10.97
C TRP A 305 -12.94 9.74 12.38
N ALA A 306 -12.16 10.83 12.51
CA ALA A 306 -11.77 11.38 13.80
C ALA A 306 -12.99 11.82 14.65
N ASP A 307 -13.98 12.47 14.03
CA ASP A 307 -15.22 12.88 14.70
C ASP A 307 -16.00 11.65 15.18
N PHE A 308 -16.04 10.61 14.33
CA PHE A 308 -16.69 9.35 14.67
C PHE A 308 -15.99 8.62 15.82
N GLN A 309 -14.65 8.62 15.84
CA GLN A 309 -13.89 8.05 16.96
C GLN A 309 -14.18 8.78 18.26
N LEU A 310 -14.27 10.12 18.25
CA LEU A 310 -14.69 10.89 19.43
C LEU A 310 -16.11 10.53 19.90
N ALA A 311 -17.02 10.28 18.96
CA ALA A 311 -18.37 9.83 19.28
C ALA A 311 -18.39 8.42 19.90
N ILE A 312 -17.54 7.52 19.41
CA ILE A 312 -17.36 6.18 19.98
C ILE A 312 -16.80 6.27 21.40
N ASP A 313 -15.74 7.07 21.60
CA ASP A 313 -15.07 7.26 22.90
C ASP A 313 -15.99 7.87 23.97
N SER A 314 -17.01 8.63 23.56
CA SER A 314 -18.02 9.21 24.46
C SER A 314 -19.26 8.34 24.65
N SER A 315 -19.35 7.18 23.99
CA SER A 315 -20.47 6.25 24.09
C SER A 315 -20.19 5.11 25.06
N GLU A 316 -21.17 4.70 25.87
CA GLU A 316 -20.95 3.62 26.85
C GLU A 316 -21.04 2.21 26.23
N ASN A 317 -22.23 1.81 25.75
CA ASN A 317 -22.50 0.43 25.31
C ASN A 317 -22.83 0.32 23.81
N SER A 318 -23.40 1.37 23.24
CA SER A 318 -23.77 1.41 21.84
C SER A 318 -23.88 2.83 21.34
N LEU A 319 -23.67 3.01 20.05
CA LEU A 319 -23.78 4.29 19.35
C LEU A 319 -24.78 4.14 18.21
N LEU A 320 -25.89 4.87 18.30
CA LEU A 320 -26.85 4.93 17.21
C LEU A 320 -26.31 5.84 16.11
N THR A 321 -26.22 5.30 14.91
CA THR A 321 -25.61 5.96 13.75
C THR A 321 -26.58 6.02 12.59
N LYS A 322 -26.46 7.04 11.75
CA LYS A 322 -27.25 7.24 10.55
C LYS A 322 -26.37 7.20 9.32
N TRP A 323 -26.80 6.45 8.32
CA TRP A 323 -26.04 6.16 7.12
C TRP A 323 -26.87 6.49 5.89
N LYS A 324 -26.29 7.26 4.97
CA LYS A 324 -26.88 7.49 3.65
C LYS A 324 -26.63 6.31 2.74
N ASN A 325 -27.70 5.82 2.15
CA ASN A 325 -27.70 4.87 1.05
C ASN A 325 -28.47 5.48 -0.14
N GLY A 326 -27.76 6.23 -0.98
CA GLY A 326 -28.39 7.06 -1.99
C GLY A 326 -29.22 8.18 -1.36
N LEU A 327 -30.55 8.13 -1.54
CA LEU A 327 -31.49 9.11 -1.00
C LEU A 327 -32.15 8.68 0.32
N GLN A 328 -31.86 7.47 0.81
CA GLN A 328 -32.45 6.92 2.02
C GLN A 328 -31.44 6.92 3.16
N ASP A 329 -31.92 7.31 4.35
CA ASP A 329 -31.16 7.17 5.58
C ASP A 329 -31.48 5.80 6.22
N VAL A 330 -30.43 5.13 6.69
CA VAL A 330 -30.49 3.85 7.40
C VAL A 330 -29.88 4.04 8.77
N GLU A 331 -30.65 3.73 9.81
CA GLU A 331 -30.16 3.78 11.19
C GLU A 331 -29.57 2.42 11.60
N ILE A 332 -28.41 2.46 12.23
CA ILE A 332 -27.68 1.28 12.67
C ILE A 332 -27.20 1.53 14.11
N ASN A 333 -27.57 0.65 15.03
CA ASN A 333 -27.06 0.69 16.39
C ASN A 333 -25.75 -0.11 16.46
N LEU A 334 -24.64 0.60 16.58
CA LEU A 334 -23.32 -0.01 16.65
C LEU A 334 -22.99 -0.38 18.08
N PRO A 335 -22.58 -1.63 18.36
CA PRO A 335 -22.05 -1.96 19.68
C PRO A 335 -20.74 -1.19 19.88
N VAL A 336 -20.58 -0.65 21.08
CA VAL A 336 -19.39 0.04 21.54
C VAL A 336 -18.85 -0.74 22.73
N TYR A 337 -17.54 -0.93 22.77
CA TYR A 337 -16.88 -1.60 23.88
C TYR A 337 -15.54 -0.94 24.17
N PRO A 338 -15.09 -0.96 25.44
CA PRO A 338 -13.77 -0.48 25.77
C PRO A 338 -12.68 -1.24 25.01
N SER A 339 -11.69 -0.50 24.51
CA SER A 339 -10.50 -1.04 23.90
C SER A 339 -9.44 -1.38 24.96
N LEU A 340 -8.53 -2.28 24.60
CA LEU A 340 -7.37 -2.61 25.44
C LEU A 340 -6.16 -1.81 24.96
N ASN A 341 -5.34 -1.36 25.91
CA ASN A 341 -4.15 -0.58 25.58
C ASN A 341 -3.13 -1.45 24.84
N ILE A 342 -2.38 -0.82 23.94
CA ILE A 342 -1.23 -1.47 23.30
C ILE A 342 -0.03 -1.33 24.22
N LEU A 343 0.51 -2.45 24.67
CA LEU A 343 1.65 -2.55 25.57
C LEU A 343 2.83 -3.18 24.83
N ARG A 344 4.05 -2.66 25.02
CA ARG A 344 5.29 -3.27 24.52
C ARG A 344 5.97 -4.04 25.64
N PRO A 345 5.93 -5.39 25.69
CA PRO A 345 6.58 -6.12 26.77
C PRO A 345 8.10 -5.95 26.74
N SER A 346 8.71 -5.88 27.92
CA SER A 346 10.17 -5.85 28.07
C SER A 346 10.81 -7.17 27.62
N GLY A 347 12.03 -7.11 27.10
CA GLY A 347 12.79 -8.27 26.64
C GLY A 347 12.37 -8.84 25.28
N ILE A 348 11.38 -8.24 24.60
CA ILE A 348 11.03 -8.61 23.23
C ILE A 348 11.82 -7.74 22.24
N PRO A 349 12.61 -8.33 21.32
CA PRO A 349 13.33 -7.59 20.30
C PRO A 349 12.40 -6.75 19.41
N GLU A 350 12.88 -5.62 18.91
CA GLU A 350 12.10 -4.80 17.96
C GLU A 350 11.82 -5.51 16.65
N SER A 351 12.72 -6.41 16.25
CA SER A 351 12.58 -7.25 15.07
C SER A 351 11.62 -8.42 15.25
N ALA A 352 11.04 -8.60 16.44
CA ALA A 352 10.10 -9.70 16.67
C ALA A 352 8.82 -9.51 15.82
N PRO A 353 8.25 -10.60 15.26
CA PRO A 353 7.05 -10.54 14.43
C PRO A 353 5.88 -9.80 15.07
N GLN A 354 5.75 -9.90 16.40
CA GLN A 354 4.76 -9.17 17.19
C GLN A 354 5.38 -8.72 18.52
N ASN A 355 5.91 -7.50 18.58
CA ASN A 355 6.52 -6.94 19.79
C ASN A 355 5.55 -6.11 20.67
N PHE A 356 4.27 -6.01 20.29
CA PHE A 356 3.22 -5.36 21.07
C PHE A 356 2.09 -6.32 21.41
N GLU A 357 1.43 -6.09 22.54
CA GLU A 357 0.33 -6.88 23.08
C GLU A 357 -0.83 -5.98 23.48
N TYR A 358 -2.06 -6.44 23.29
CA TYR A 358 -3.25 -5.75 23.81
C TYR A 358 -3.47 -6.16 25.26
N GLY A 359 -3.54 -5.19 26.16
CA GLY A 359 -3.72 -5.46 27.56
C GLY A 359 -4.00 -4.23 28.39
N TYR A 360 -4.36 -4.45 29.64
CA TYR A 360 -4.67 -3.43 30.61
C TYR A 360 -3.98 -3.79 31.93
N MET A 361 -3.18 -2.86 32.49
CA MET A 361 -2.40 -3.08 33.72
C MET A 361 -1.44 -4.29 33.67
N GLY A 362 -1.03 -4.72 32.47
CA GLY A 362 -0.24 -5.93 32.28
C GLY A 362 -1.05 -7.24 32.25
N LEU A 363 -2.37 -7.18 32.39
CA LEU A 363 -3.27 -8.29 32.05
C LEU A 363 -3.64 -8.23 30.57
N SER A 364 -3.84 -9.39 29.94
CA SER A 364 -4.20 -9.48 28.52
C SER A 364 -5.17 -10.64 28.31
N PRO A 365 -6.14 -10.55 27.38
CA PRO A 365 -7.05 -11.65 27.06
C PRO A 365 -6.32 -12.80 26.38
N LEU A 366 -6.89 -14.00 26.49
CA LEU A 366 -6.41 -15.16 25.75
C LEU A 366 -6.53 -14.97 24.23
N SER A 367 -5.73 -15.75 23.50
CA SER A 367 -5.80 -15.83 22.05
C SER A 367 -7.05 -16.60 21.62
N LYS A 368 -7.91 -16.00 20.80
CA LYS A 368 -9.12 -16.61 20.22
C LYS A 368 -8.97 -16.78 18.71
N VAL A 369 -9.46 -17.87 18.16
CA VAL A 369 -9.60 -18.09 16.72
C VAL A 369 -10.84 -17.33 16.24
N ASN A 370 -10.63 -16.20 15.58
CA ASN A 370 -11.72 -15.41 14.99
C ASN A 370 -12.17 -15.98 13.65
N TYR A 371 -11.23 -16.54 12.88
CA TYR A 371 -11.49 -17.12 11.58
C TYR A 371 -10.44 -18.17 11.24
N VAL A 372 -10.86 -19.22 10.54
CA VAL A 372 -9.96 -20.27 10.03
C VAL A 372 -9.92 -20.15 8.52
N MET A 373 -8.74 -19.96 7.95
CA MET A 373 -8.59 -19.80 6.51
C MET A 373 -9.00 -21.10 5.81
N GLU A 374 -9.69 -21.03 4.67
CA GLU A 374 -10.09 -22.24 3.93
C GLU A 374 -8.89 -23.09 3.52
N SER A 375 -7.78 -22.43 3.16
CA SER A 375 -6.50 -23.06 2.81
C SER A 375 -5.68 -23.53 4.01
N SER A 376 -6.17 -23.34 5.24
CA SER A 376 -5.46 -23.74 6.45
C SER A 376 -5.35 -25.26 6.53
N PRO A 377 -4.17 -25.82 6.88
CA PRO A 377 -4.06 -27.26 7.16
C PRO A 377 -4.89 -27.67 8.39
N ASN A 378 -5.38 -26.70 9.17
CA ASN A 378 -6.15 -26.91 10.40
C ASN A 378 -7.65 -26.65 10.23
N ASN A 379 -8.16 -26.47 9.00
CA ASN A 379 -9.57 -26.14 8.74
C ASN A 379 -10.59 -27.19 9.22
N SER A 380 -10.14 -28.42 9.46
CA SER A 380 -10.96 -29.53 9.95
C SER A 380 -10.86 -29.74 11.46
N VAL A 381 -9.95 -29.03 12.14
CA VAL A 381 -9.62 -29.25 13.54
C VAL A 381 -9.86 -28.01 14.40
N LEU A 382 -9.42 -26.84 13.93
CA LEU A 382 -9.69 -25.55 14.57
C LEU A 382 -11.03 -25.00 14.10
N GLU A 383 -11.77 -24.39 15.02
CA GLU A 383 -13.08 -23.81 14.76
C GLU A 383 -13.10 -22.32 15.14
N LYS A 384 -13.97 -21.54 14.48
CA LYS A 384 -14.26 -20.15 14.89
C LYS A 384 -14.80 -20.15 16.32
N GLY A 385 -14.19 -19.33 17.18
CA GLY A 385 -14.54 -19.20 18.59
C GLY A 385 -13.66 -20.00 19.53
N ASP A 386 -12.80 -20.89 19.04
CA ASP A 386 -11.84 -21.62 19.88
C ASP A 386 -10.93 -20.64 20.62
N VAL A 387 -10.88 -20.74 21.96
CA VAL A 387 -9.95 -19.96 22.78
C VAL A 387 -8.76 -20.83 23.15
N ILE A 388 -7.57 -20.41 22.77
CA ILE A 388 -6.34 -21.18 22.92
C ILE A 388 -5.87 -21.12 24.38
N LEU A 389 -5.94 -22.26 25.07
CA LEU A 389 -5.49 -22.43 26.44
C LEU A 389 -4.04 -22.90 26.52
N LYS A 390 -3.55 -23.68 25.55
CA LYS A 390 -2.18 -24.19 25.52
C LYS A 390 -1.73 -24.48 24.10
N VAL A 391 -0.47 -24.22 23.77
CA VAL A 391 0.18 -24.60 22.51
C VAL A 391 1.56 -25.15 22.80
N GLY A 392 1.78 -26.45 22.62
CA GLY A 392 3.04 -27.10 22.99
C GLY A 392 3.36 -26.89 24.47
N GLN A 393 4.44 -26.15 24.74
CA GLN A 393 4.87 -25.80 26.10
C GLN A 393 4.33 -24.45 26.60
N LEU A 394 3.60 -23.73 25.74
CA LEU A 394 3.12 -22.38 26.04
C LEU A 394 1.72 -22.44 26.64
N ASP A 395 1.62 -22.17 27.95
CA ASP A 395 0.34 -22.13 28.67
C ASP A 395 -0.28 -20.74 28.63
N ALA A 396 -1.59 -20.69 28.38
CA ALA A 396 -2.43 -19.48 28.34
C ALA A 396 -1.80 -18.31 27.55
N PRO A 397 -1.45 -18.52 26.28
CA PRO A 397 -0.64 -17.56 25.56
C PRO A 397 -1.41 -16.28 25.18
N ARG A 398 -0.73 -15.14 25.35
CA ARG A 398 -1.11 -13.89 24.69
C ARG A 398 -0.93 -14.00 23.18
N ILE A 399 -1.59 -13.13 22.41
CA ILE A 399 -1.56 -13.20 20.94
C ILE A 399 -0.15 -13.00 20.40
N GLY A 400 0.57 -11.96 20.85
CA GLY A 400 1.94 -11.71 20.40
C GLY A 400 2.92 -12.76 20.86
N GLN A 401 2.80 -13.20 22.11
CA GLN A 401 3.58 -14.31 22.64
C GLN A 401 3.39 -15.60 21.82
N LEU A 402 2.14 -15.92 21.45
CA LEU A 402 1.83 -17.06 20.59
C LEU A 402 2.47 -16.91 19.21
N ARG A 403 2.29 -15.76 18.55
CA ARG A 403 2.88 -15.48 17.23
C ARG A 403 4.39 -15.62 17.25
N ASN A 404 5.05 -14.96 18.18
CA ASN A 404 6.51 -15.05 18.33
C ASN A 404 6.96 -16.49 18.59
N TYR A 405 6.25 -17.22 19.46
CA TYR A 405 6.56 -18.63 19.73
C TYR A 405 6.45 -19.50 18.47
N LEU A 406 5.39 -19.34 17.68
CA LEU A 406 5.14 -20.11 16.47
C LEU A 406 6.20 -19.86 15.39
N THR A 407 6.68 -18.62 15.22
CA THR A 407 7.74 -18.31 14.25
C THR A 407 9.08 -18.97 14.53
N LEU A 408 9.29 -19.45 15.76
CA LEU A 408 10.49 -20.17 16.18
C LEU A 408 10.32 -21.70 16.10
N GLN A 409 9.10 -22.19 15.80
CA GLN A 409 8.85 -23.63 15.65
C GLN A 409 9.16 -24.10 14.24
N ASN A 410 9.61 -25.35 14.12
CA ASN A 410 9.70 -26.02 12.83
C ASN A 410 8.30 -26.46 12.37
N ASP A 411 8.14 -26.62 11.06
CA ASP A 411 6.94 -27.23 10.48
C ASP A 411 6.68 -28.61 11.06
N GLY A 412 5.41 -28.92 11.33
CA GLY A 412 5.02 -30.18 11.93
C GLY A 412 3.77 -30.06 12.78
N VAL A 413 3.45 -31.13 13.51
CA VAL A 413 2.27 -31.20 14.38
C VAL A 413 2.63 -30.78 15.80
N ILE A 414 1.79 -29.94 16.40
CA ILE A 414 1.93 -29.48 17.78
C ILE A 414 0.61 -29.73 18.54
N PRO A 415 0.67 -30.22 19.79
CA PRO A 415 -0.52 -30.36 20.61
C PRO A 415 -1.02 -28.98 21.05
N VAL A 416 -2.34 -28.78 20.95
CA VAL A 416 -3.04 -27.57 21.37
C VAL A 416 -4.24 -27.95 22.24
N VAL A 417 -4.48 -27.15 23.27
CA VAL A 417 -5.71 -27.25 24.06
C VAL A 417 -6.51 -25.98 23.84
N VAL A 418 -7.76 -26.13 23.41
CA VAL A 418 -8.69 -25.02 23.21
C VAL A 418 -9.88 -25.13 24.15
N LEU A 419 -10.47 -24.01 24.51
CA LEU A 419 -11.79 -23.93 25.12
C LEU A 419 -12.82 -23.78 23.98
N ARG A 420 -13.65 -24.80 23.79
CA ARG A 420 -14.72 -24.85 22.79
C ARG A 420 -16.05 -25.11 23.49
N GLY A 421 -17.01 -24.19 23.35
CA GLY A 421 -18.31 -24.30 24.01
C GLY A 421 -18.22 -24.45 25.54
N GLY A 422 -17.20 -23.84 26.18
CA GLY A 422 -16.96 -23.94 27.62
C GLY A 422 -16.25 -25.22 28.08
N SER A 423 -15.95 -26.15 27.18
CA SER A 423 -15.20 -27.38 27.48
C SER A 423 -13.78 -27.32 26.94
N GLN A 424 -12.82 -27.90 27.68
CA GLN A 424 -11.45 -28.04 27.18
C GLN A 424 -11.35 -29.20 26.19
N VAL A 425 -10.84 -28.92 25.00
CA VAL A 425 -10.66 -29.90 23.92
C VAL A 425 -9.18 -29.93 23.55
N ALA A 426 -8.56 -31.10 23.67
CA ALA A 426 -7.20 -31.33 23.19
C ALA A 426 -7.26 -31.72 21.71
N ILE A 427 -6.47 -31.02 20.91
CA ILE A 427 -6.39 -31.18 19.46
C ILE A 427 -4.93 -31.17 19.01
N GLU A 428 -4.66 -31.76 17.85
CA GLU A 428 -3.37 -31.67 17.18
C GLU A 428 -3.49 -30.73 15.99
N VAL A 429 -2.64 -29.71 15.94
CA VAL A 429 -2.65 -28.74 14.84
C VAL A 429 -1.31 -28.77 14.11
N THR A 430 -1.35 -28.53 12.81
CA THR A 430 -0.18 -28.45 11.96
C THR A 430 0.31 -27.00 11.88
N ILE A 431 1.58 -26.79 12.22
CA ILE A 431 2.32 -25.56 11.95
C ILE A 431 2.95 -25.68 10.56
N LYS A 432 2.80 -24.62 9.76
CA LYS A 432 3.47 -24.47 8.47
C LYS A 432 3.98 -23.05 8.31
N ASP A 433 5.26 -22.87 8.00
CA ASP A 433 5.95 -21.59 7.86
C ASP A 433 5.78 -20.71 9.11
N GLY A 434 5.78 -21.33 10.30
CA GLY A 434 5.55 -20.64 11.58
C GLY A 434 4.12 -20.13 11.80
N LEU A 435 3.14 -20.62 11.04
CA LEU A 435 1.74 -20.21 11.10
C LEU A 435 0.78 -21.39 11.34
N LEU A 436 -0.36 -21.08 11.97
CA LEU A 436 -1.49 -22.01 12.14
C LEU A 436 -2.55 -21.90 11.03
N GLY A 437 -2.45 -20.89 10.14
CA GLY A 437 -3.47 -20.62 9.13
C GLY A 437 -4.81 -20.11 9.70
N VAL A 438 -4.76 -19.32 10.76
CA VAL A 438 -5.95 -18.73 11.40
C VAL A 438 -5.76 -17.24 11.66
N LEU A 439 -6.88 -16.50 11.68
CA LEU A 439 -6.89 -15.13 12.20
C LEU A 439 -7.16 -15.18 13.71
N LEU A 440 -6.14 -14.79 14.47
CA LEU A 440 -6.23 -14.66 15.92
C LEU A 440 -6.81 -13.30 16.31
N GLY A 441 -7.62 -13.30 17.37
CA GLY A 441 -8.09 -12.11 18.07
C GLY A 441 -8.09 -12.32 19.58
N ALA A 442 -8.59 -11.33 20.31
CA ALA A 442 -8.72 -11.38 21.76
C ALA A 442 -9.99 -12.12 22.19
N ALA A 443 -9.88 -13.01 23.18
CA ALA A 443 -10.99 -13.73 23.81
C ALA A 443 -11.79 -12.84 24.79
N LEU A 444 -12.31 -11.72 24.29
CA LEU A 444 -12.97 -10.69 25.10
C LEU A 444 -14.30 -11.13 25.74
N ASP A 445 -14.87 -12.22 25.25
CA ASP A 445 -16.11 -12.87 25.65
C ASP A 445 -15.92 -13.90 26.77
N THR A 446 -14.70 -14.06 27.26
CA THR A 446 -14.38 -14.95 28.40
C THR A 446 -13.86 -14.15 29.58
N PRO A 447 -14.00 -14.61 30.83
CA PRO A 447 -13.41 -13.95 31.99
C PRO A 447 -11.96 -14.40 32.23
N ILE A 448 -11.30 -15.01 31.24
CA ILE A 448 -9.97 -15.64 31.42
C ILE A 448 -8.88 -14.72 30.90
N PHE A 449 -7.82 -14.53 31.67
CA PHE A 449 -6.64 -13.79 31.21
C PHE A 449 -5.48 -14.71 30.81
N ALA A 450 -4.70 -14.27 29.83
CA ALA A 450 -3.47 -14.89 29.36
C ALA A 450 -2.32 -14.67 30.34
N GLN A 451 -1.11 -15.16 30.01
CA GLN A 451 0.06 -14.88 30.84
C GLN A 451 0.21 -13.37 31.12
N PRO A 452 0.38 -12.93 32.37
CA PRO A 452 0.58 -11.52 32.69
C PRO A 452 1.90 -10.98 32.14
N ILE A 453 1.89 -9.71 31.75
CA ILE A 453 3.06 -8.93 31.36
C ILE A 453 3.62 -8.30 32.63
N GLN A 454 4.85 -8.67 33.00
CA GLN A 454 5.48 -8.17 34.22
C GLN A 454 6.12 -6.79 34.04
N GLU A 455 6.70 -6.53 32.86
CA GLU A 455 7.39 -5.29 32.56
C GLU A 455 7.09 -4.86 31.12
N ILE A 456 7.00 -3.55 30.91
CA ILE A 456 6.79 -2.92 29.61
C ILE A 456 7.90 -1.94 29.31
N VAL A 457 8.13 -1.67 28.04
CA VAL A 457 9.07 -0.66 27.57
C VAL A 457 8.33 0.66 27.38
N VAL A 458 8.85 1.73 27.99
CA VAL A 458 8.31 3.09 27.87
C VAL A 458 9.43 4.00 27.40
N GLU A 459 9.13 4.86 26.43
CA GLU A 459 10.05 5.91 25.98
C GLU A 459 9.64 7.25 26.60
N SER A 460 10.55 7.88 27.34
CA SER A 460 10.35 9.20 27.92
C SER A 460 11.57 10.06 27.65
N ASN A 461 11.37 11.20 26.99
CA ASN A 461 12.45 12.15 26.63
C ASN A 461 13.60 11.50 25.83
N GLY A 462 13.30 10.53 24.96
CA GLY A 462 14.29 9.81 24.15
C GLY A 462 15.10 8.76 24.91
N VAL A 463 14.74 8.46 26.16
CA VAL A 463 15.31 7.34 26.94
C VAL A 463 14.28 6.22 26.99
N ILE A 464 14.71 5.02 26.59
CA ILE A 464 13.92 3.80 26.64
C ILE A 464 14.17 3.11 28.00
N GLU A 465 13.14 2.98 28.81
CA GLU A 465 13.22 2.34 30.12
C GLU A 465 12.21 1.18 30.27
N SER A 466 12.61 0.15 31.00
CA SER A 466 11.71 -0.94 31.40
C SER A 466 10.96 -0.53 32.66
N VAL A 467 9.63 -0.50 32.61
CA VAL A 467 8.75 -0.14 33.71
C VAL A 467 7.93 -1.35 34.12
N LYS A 468 7.83 -1.59 35.43
CA LYS A 468 7.01 -2.68 35.99
C LYS A 468 5.53 -2.37 35.81
N THR A 469 4.76 -3.38 35.40
CA THR A 469 3.30 -3.26 35.34
C THR A 469 2.69 -3.37 36.75
N PRO A 470 1.42 -2.96 36.94
CA PRO A 470 0.73 -3.12 38.22
C PRO A 470 0.63 -4.58 38.70
N VAL A 471 0.62 -5.55 37.79
CA VAL A 471 0.61 -6.99 38.12
C VAL A 471 2.01 -7.57 38.33
N ALA A 472 3.07 -6.77 38.24
CA ALA A 472 4.44 -7.25 38.44
C ALA A 472 4.62 -7.82 39.86
N GLY A 473 5.15 -9.04 39.97
CA GLY A 473 5.44 -9.69 41.26
C GLY A 473 4.21 -10.25 41.99
N THR A 474 3.01 -10.20 41.38
CA THR A 474 1.78 -10.78 41.96
C THR A 474 1.70 -12.31 41.84
N HIS A 475 2.67 -12.96 41.17
CA HIS A 475 2.73 -14.41 40.92
C HIS A 475 1.48 -15.01 40.25
N LEU A 476 0.72 -14.20 39.51
CA LEU A 476 -0.44 -14.64 38.76
C LEU A 476 -0.04 -15.58 37.63
N LEU A 477 -0.87 -16.59 37.41
CA LEU A 477 -0.72 -17.54 36.32
C LEU A 477 -1.77 -17.24 35.25
N GLY A 478 -1.36 -17.27 33.98
CA GLY A 478 -2.31 -17.25 32.87
C GLY A 478 -3.29 -18.44 32.97
N GLY A 479 -4.51 -18.26 32.45
CA GLY A 479 -5.60 -19.23 32.55
C GLY A 479 -6.48 -19.05 33.78
N THR A 480 -6.24 -18.01 34.58
CA THR A 480 -7.04 -17.64 35.76
C THR A 480 -8.26 -16.80 35.33
N TYR A 481 -9.36 -16.90 36.09
CA TYR A 481 -10.65 -16.27 35.78
C TYR A 481 -10.90 -15.05 36.67
N PHE A 482 -11.45 -13.97 36.10
CA PHE A 482 -12.07 -12.90 36.85
C PHE A 482 -13.37 -13.40 37.50
N GLU A 483 -13.53 -13.15 38.79
CA GLU A 483 -14.76 -13.47 39.53
C GLU A 483 -15.61 -12.22 39.70
N SER A 484 -15.02 -11.15 40.24
CA SER A 484 -15.70 -9.89 40.49
C SER A 484 -14.71 -8.74 40.66
N VAL A 485 -15.14 -7.53 40.37
CA VAL A 485 -14.37 -6.28 40.56
C VAL A 485 -15.16 -5.31 41.42
N GLY A 486 -14.47 -4.53 42.26
CA GLY A 486 -15.14 -3.70 43.26
C GLY A 486 -14.22 -2.78 44.05
N PHE A 487 -14.77 -2.15 45.09
CA PHE A 487 -14.03 -1.39 46.09
C PHE A 487 -14.74 -1.52 47.45
N LEU A 488 -13.99 -1.51 48.56
CA LEU A 488 -14.53 -1.45 49.94
C LEU A 488 -15.73 -2.40 50.20
N ASP A 489 -15.57 -3.69 49.88
CA ASP A 489 -16.57 -4.76 50.03
C ASP A 489 -17.76 -4.75 49.04
N ASP A 490 -17.88 -3.76 48.16
CA ASP A 490 -18.89 -3.74 47.08
C ASP A 490 -18.30 -4.34 45.79
N PHE A 491 -18.71 -5.57 45.45
CA PHE A 491 -18.17 -6.34 44.32
C PHE A 491 -19.23 -6.64 43.27
N THR A 492 -18.93 -6.24 42.03
CA THR A 492 -19.73 -6.58 40.85
C THR A 492 -19.14 -7.82 40.16
N PRO A 493 -19.94 -8.88 39.92
CA PRO A 493 -19.48 -10.04 39.15
C PRO A 493 -18.99 -9.66 37.75
N VAL A 494 -17.96 -10.36 37.27
CA VAL A 494 -17.37 -10.14 35.94
C VAL A 494 -17.47 -11.41 35.12
N ASN A 495 -18.25 -11.39 34.04
CA ASN A 495 -18.42 -12.58 33.20
C ASN A 495 -17.48 -12.61 32.00
N ASN A 496 -16.92 -11.46 31.62
CA ASN A 496 -16.03 -11.35 30.48
C ASN A 496 -15.17 -10.08 30.54
N TRP A 497 -14.18 -9.97 29.65
CA TRP A 497 -13.30 -8.80 29.57
C TRP A 497 -14.02 -7.50 29.26
N ARG A 498 -15.10 -7.54 28.45
CA ARG A 498 -15.84 -6.32 28.09
C ARG A 498 -16.48 -5.69 29.32
N GLU A 499 -17.13 -6.52 30.14
CA GLU A 499 -17.68 -6.12 31.43
C GLU A 499 -16.59 -5.62 32.38
N LEU A 500 -15.46 -6.34 32.48
CA LEU A 500 -14.33 -5.90 33.31
C LEU A 500 -13.88 -4.50 32.93
N CYS A 501 -13.58 -4.27 31.65
CA CYS A 501 -13.09 -2.99 31.17
C CYS A 501 -14.14 -1.88 31.38
N ALA A 502 -15.43 -2.16 31.17
CA ALA A 502 -16.50 -1.18 31.38
C ALA A 502 -16.65 -0.79 32.86
N ILE A 503 -16.57 -1.77 33.77
CA ILE A 503 -16.64 -1.50 35.21
C ILE A 503 -15.39 -0.74 35.66
N LEU A 504 -14.20 -1.13 35.20
CA LEU A 504 -12.96 -0.41 35.48
C LEU A 504 -13.01 1.03 34.97
N ALA A 505 -13.49 1.26 33.74
CA ALA A 505 -13.70 2.61 33.18
C ALA A 505 -14.54 3.48 34.11
N THR A 506 -15.64 2.91 34.60
CA THR A 506 -16.58 3.59 35.48
C THR A 506 -15.93 3.91 36.82
N LEU A 507 -15.25 2.94 37.44
CA LEU A 507 -14.59 3.10 38.74
C LEU A 507 -13.46 4.14 38.68
N MET A 508 -12.69 4.18 37.59
CA MET A 508 -11.62 5.16 37.39
C MET A 508 -12.11 6.60 37.30
N ASN A 509 -13.32 6.84 36.77
CA ASN A 509 -13.89 8.19 36.72
C ASN A 509 -14.18 8.77 38.11
N TYR A 510 -14.26 7.93 39.16
CA TYR A 510 -14.43 8.37 40.55
C TYR A 510 -13.12 8.75 41.26
N GLY A 511 -11.97 8.66 40.56
CA GLY A 511 -10.77 9.44 40.82
C GLY A 511 -9.91 9.12 42.06
N GLU A 512 -10.41 8.43 43.09
CA GLU A 512 -9.67 8.31 44.37
C GLU A 512 -9.67 6.92 45.03
N LEU A 513 -10.29 5.89 44.45
CA LEU A 513 -10.45 4.59 45.10
C LEU A 513 -9.53 3.51 44.50
N ASP A 514 -8.88 2.73 45.37
CA ASP A 514 -8.18 1.50 44.99
C ASP A 514 -9.21 0.47 44.51
N VAL A 515 -8.96 -0.13 43.35
CA VAL A 515 -9.87 -1.10 42.73
C VAL A 515 -9.41 -2.51 43.08
N GLU A 516 -10.32 -3.33 43.59
CA GLU A 516 -10.05 -4.71 43.96
C GLU A 516 -10.63 -5.67 42.94
N VAL A 517 -9.83 -6.63 42.47
CA VAL A 517 -10.24 -7.68 41.54
C VAL A 517 -10.05 -9.03 42.22
N LYS A 518 -11.16 -9.75 42.37
CA LYS A 518 -11.18 -11.14 42.85
C LYS A 518 -10.97 -12.08 41.68
N LEU A 519 -10.06 -13.03 41.87
CA LEU A 519 -9.70 -14.02 40.88
C LEU A 519 -9.90 -15.44 41.41
N LYS A 520 -10.23 -16.35 40.50
CA LYS A 520 -10.41 -17.77 40.77
C LYS A 520 -9.49 -18.64 39.92
N LYS A 521 -8.77 -19.56 40.56
CA LYS A 521 -7.69 -20.36 39.95
C LYS A 521 -8.17 -21.56 39.12
N SER A 522 -9.44 -21.99 39.22
CA SER A 522 -9.99 -23.06 38.37
C SER A 522 -11.53 -23.12 38.38
N LEU A 523 -12.13 -23.63 37.29
CA LEU A 523 -13.53 -24.07 37.21
C LEU A 523 -13.86 -25.23 38.17
N SER A 524 -12.85 -26.00 38.60
CA SER A 524 -13.01 -27.23 39.38
C SER A 524 -12.45 -27.19 40.81
N ASP A 525 -11.88 -26.06 41.25
CA ASP A 525 -11.25 -25.93 42.56
C ASP A 525 -11.69 -24.62 43.23
N SER A 526 -12.67 -24.71 44.14
CA SER A 526 -13.32 -23.56 44.79
C SER A 526 -12.56 -22.99 45.98
N ASN A 527 -11.38 -23.54 46.32
CA ASN A 527 -10.69 -23.25 47.59
C ASN A 527 -9.45 -22.35 47.46
N GLN A 528 -9.18 -21.75 46.31
CA GLN A 528 -8.13 -20.74 46.16
C GLN A 528 -8.65 -19.50 45.41
N ASN A 529 -9.18 -18.55 46.17
CA ASN A 529 -9.44 -17.20 45.68
C ASN A 529 -8.23 -16.32 45.99
N SER A 530 -7.73 -15.60 44.98
CA SER A 530 -6.68 -14.61 45.15
C SER A 530 -7.27 -13.22 44.89
N LEU A 531 -7.09 -12.31 45.84
CA LEU A 531 -7.47 -10.91 45.72
C LEU A 531 -6.29 -10.10 45.21
N ILE A 532 -6.47 -9.34 44.13
CA ILE A 532 -5.51 -8.33 43.69
C ILE A 532 -6.11 -6.96 43.98
N VAL A 533 -5.29 -6.11 44.59
CA VAL A 533 -5.62 -4.69 44.78
C VAL A 533 -4.82 -3.88 43.76
N PHE A 534 -5.53 -3.26 42.83
CA PHE A 534 -4.99 -2.29 41.88
C PHE A 534 -5.06 -0.90 42.50
N LYS A 535 -3.89 -0.36 42.87
CA LYS A 535 -3.83 0.97 43.48
C LYS A 535 -4.07 2.06 42.46
N ASN A 536 -4.86 3.08 42.80
CA ASN A 536 -5.15 4.19 41.90
C ASN A 536 -3.88 4.92 41.38
N SER A 537 -2.82 4.97 42.19
CA SER A 537 -1.53 5.53 41.79
C SER A 537 -0.77 4.71 40.72
N THR A 538 -1.18 3.47 40.43
CA THR A 538 -0.54 2.60 39.44
C THR A 538 -1.12 2.75 38.02
N PHE A 539 -2.16 3.58 37.89
CA PHE A 539 -2.79 3.92 36.61
C PHE A 539 -2.01 5.00 35.82
N ASP A 540 -1.03 5.65 36.47
CA ASP A 540 -0.33 6.86 36.01
C ASP A 540 0.93 6.61 35.14
N VAL A 541 1.09 5.39 34.59
CA VAL A 541 2.17 5.08 33.63
C VAL A 541 1.86 5.76 32.28
N PRO A 542 2.80 6.48 31.63
CA PRO A 542 2.43 7.67 30.86
C PRO A 542 1.73 7.42 29.52
N ARG A 543 0.80 8.35 29.21
CA ARG A 543 0.14 8.70 27.93
C ARG A 543 -0.72 7.67 27.17
N SER A 544 -0.61 6.36 27.41
CA SER A 544 -1.38 5.31 26.70
C SER A 544 -2.57 4.71 27.48
N ASN A 545 -2.93 5.28 28.63
CA ASN A 545 -3.89 4.68 29.56
C ASN A 545 -5.32 5.29 29.56
N LYS A 546 -5.67 6.17 28.61
CA LYS A 546 -7.09 6.46 28.40
C LYS A 546 -7.72 5.23 27.76
N LEU A 547 -8.64 4.57 28.48
CA LEU A 547 -9.57 3.63 27.86
C LEU A 547 -10.25 4.38 26.70
N SER A 548 -9.93 4.01 25.47
CA SER A 548 -10.70 4.42 24.30
C SER A 548 -11.78 3.39 24.07
N ASN A 549 -12.80 3.75 23.32
CA ASN A 549 -13.81 2.79 22.94
C ASN A 549 -13.60 2.40 21.47
N GLU A 550 -14.05 1.20 21.14
CA GLU A 550 -14.01 0.65 19.79
C GLU A 550 -15.39 0.15 19.38
N THR A 551 -15.56 0.03 18.07
CA THR A 551 -16.73 -0.58 17.45
C THR A 551 -16.24 -1.63 16.43
N PRO A 552 -17.08 -2.58 15.99
CA PRO A 552 -16.68 -3.57 14.98
C PRO A 552 -16.24 -2.99 13.64
N ILE A 553 -16.64 -1.75 13.34
CA ILE A 553 -16.26 -1.03 12.14
C ILE A 553 -14.92 -0.33 12.41
N PHE A 554 -13.96 -0.49 11.50
CA PHE A 554 -12.64 0.10 11.60
C PHE A 554 -12.34 1.02 10.41
N GLN A 555 -11.40 1.95 10.59
CA GLN A 555 -11.09 3.03 9.66
C GLN A 555 -10.80 2.55 8.22
N GLN A 556 -10.15 1.40 8.05
CA GLN A 556 -9.74 0.87 6.74
C GLN A 556 -10.93 0.42 5.87
N LEU A 557 -12.14 0.32 6.42
CA LEU A 557 -13.37 0.08 5.66
C LEU A 557 -13.83 1.32 4.88
N PHE A 558 -13.27 2.49 5.20
CA PHE A 558 -13.66 3.76 4.59
C PHE A 558 -12.70 4.20 3.49
N GLU A 559 -13.24 4.99 2.56
CA GLU A 559 -12.43 5.67 1.56
C GLU A 559 -11.56 6.76 2.24
N PRO A 560 -10.32 6.97 1.79
CA PRO A 560 -9.52 8.12 2.21
C PRO A 560 -10.28 9.43 1.99
N MET A 561 -9.94 10.44 2.79
CA MET A 561 -10.37 11.79 2.50
C MET A 561 -9.66 12.28 1.24
N TYR A 562 -10.45 12.63 0.22
CA TYR A 562 -9.93 13.13 -1.05
C TYR A 562 -10.05 14.65 -1.15
N ILE A 563 -9.07 15.26 -1.80
CA ILE A 563 -9.13 16.61 -2.34
C ILE A 563 -9.07 16.56 -3.86
N THR A 564 -9.99 17.27 -4.53
CA THR A 564 -9.95 17.41 -5.98
C THR A 564 -8.96 18.51 -6.36
N ARG A 565 -7.90 18.13 -7.08
CA ARG A 565 -6.95 19.09 -7.66
C ARG A 565 -7.34 19.36 -9.11
N SER A 566 -7.68 20.62 -9.40
CA SER A 566 -7.98 21.11 -10.74
C SER A 566 -7.26 22.42 -11.03
N SER A 567 -6.93 22.63 -12.30
CA SER A 567 -6.41 23.89 -12.81
C SER A 567 -7.46 25.01 -12.80
N GLY A 568 -8.74 24.68 -12.59
CA GLY A 568 -9.85 25.63 -12.66
C GLY A 568 -10.05 26.20 -14.08
N GLY A 569 -9.65 25.43 -15.09
CA GLY A 569 -9.71 25.86 -16.49
C GLY A 569 -8.43 26.50 -17.03
N ASN A 570 -7.44 26.81 -16.19
CA ASN A 570 -6.22 27.51 -16.60
C ASN A 570 -5.15 26.54 -17.17
N PRO A 571 -4.82 26.62 -18.47
CA PRO A 571 -3.91 25.66 -19.10
C PRO A 571 -2.45 25.78 -18.61
N ILE A 572 -1.99 26.98 -18.23
CA ILE A 572 -0.62 27.17 -17.72
C ILE A 572 -0.50 26.54 -16.34
N LYS A 573 -1.51 26.74 -15.49
CA LYS A 573 -1.58 26.10 -14.17
C LYS A 573 -1.67 24.58 -14.30
N ALA A 574 -2.44 24.07 -15.27
CA ALA A 574 -2.52 22.64 -15.57
C ALA A 574 -1.16 22.07 -16.01
N LEU A 575 -0.40 22.80 -16.83
CA LEU A 575 0.94 22.42 -17.25
C LEU A 575 1.91 22.34 -16.06
N GLN A 576 1.88 23.34 -15.16
CA GLN A 576 2.68 23.32 -13.93
C GLN A 576 2.31 22.13 -13.04
N MET A 577 1.01 21.86 -12.85
CA MET A 577 0.54 20.71 -12.10
C MET A 577 1.00 19.38 -12.73
N GLY A 578 0.92 19.26 -14.06
CA GLY A 578 1.37 18.07 -14.77
C GLY A 578 2.87 17.87 -14.68
N PHE A 579 3.66 18.95 -14.68
CA PHE A 579 5.10 18.88 -14.45
C PHE A 579 5.43 18.42 -13.03
N ASP A 580 4.83 19.07 -12.01
CA ASP A 580 5.00 18.70 -10.60
C ASP A 580 4.67 17.21 -10.39
N GLU A 581 3.55 16.75 -10.93
CA GLU A 581 3.09 15.35 -10.80
C GLU A 581 4.03 14.37 -11.53
N THR A 582 4.54 14.75 -12.70
CA THR A 582 5.52 13.94 -13.43
C THR A 582 6.79 13.76 -12.60
N VAL A 583 7.31 14.84 -12.00
CA VAL A 583 8.49 14.77 -11.14
C VAL A 583 8.23 13.90 -9.91
N ASN A 584 7.10 14.10 -9.22
CA ASN A 584 6.72 13.28 -8.07
C ASN A 584 6.64 11.80 -8.42
N MET A 585 6.04 11.46 -9.56
CA MET A 585 5.94 10.07 -10.02
C MET A 585 7.30 9.47 -10.39
N VAL A 586 8.19 10.24 -11.03
CA VAL A 586 9.57 9.81 -11.31
C VAL A 586 10.29 9.48 -10.00
N VAL A 587 10.24 10.38 -9.01
CA VAL A 587 10.87 10.19 -7.69
C VAL A 587 10.31 8.96 -6.99
N MET A 588 8.98 8.82 -6.95
CA MET A 588 8.32 7.66 -6.32
C MET A 588 8.67 6.34 -7.00
N THR A 589 8.83 6.34 -8.33
CA THR A 589 9.21 5.13 -9.06
C THR A 589 10.63 4.70 -8.70
N TYR A 590 11.58 5.64 -8.66
CA TYR A 590 12.96 5.34 -8.22
C TYR A 590 13.03 4.91 -6.76
N LEU A 591 12.27 5.54 -5.87
CA LEU A 591 12.15 5.12 -4.48
C LEU A 591 11.61 3.70 -4.35
N THR A 592 10.60 3.36 -5.13
CA THR A 592 10.01 2.00 -5.14
C THR A 592 11.01 0.97 -5.65
N ILE A 593 11.79 1.31 -6.68
CA ILE A 593 12.86 0.45 -7.18
C ILE A 593 13.95 0.25 -6.13
N ASP A 594 14.37 1.32 -5.42
CA ASP A 594 15.34 1.23 -4.32
C ASP A 594 14.82 0.32 -3.18
N ARG A 595 13.54 0.43 -2.81
CA ARG A 595 12.89 -0.49 -1.84
C ARG A 595 12.94 -1.95 -2.30
N LEU A 596 12.71 -2.22 -3.58
CA LEU A 596 12.81 -3.57 -4.14
C LEU A 596 14.23 -4.13 -4.03
N PHE A 597 15.26 -3.31 -4.33
CA PHE A 597 16.67 -3.72 -4.18
C PHE A 597 17.05 -3.98 -2.72
N ARG A 598 16.51 -3.19 -1.78
CA ARG A 598 16.69 -3.39 -0.34
C ARG A 598 15.90 -4.57 0.23
N ARG A 599 15.04 -5.22 -0.59
CA ARG A 599 14.12 -6.31 -0.20
C ARG A 599 13.12 -5.92 0.88
N THR A 600 12.80 -4.64 0.97
CA THR A 600 11.84 -4.12 1.93
C THR A 600 10.43 -4.13 1.37
N VAL A 601 10.30 -4.03 0.06
CA VAL A 601 9.08 -4.37 -0.67
C VAL A 601 9.23 -5.76 -1.26
N GLY A 602 8.32 -6.66 -0.90
CA GLY A 602 8.27 -8.00 -1.45
C GLY A 602 8.02 -8.00 -2.96
N VAL A 603 8.67 -8.91 -3.69
CA VAL A 603 8.49 -9.07 -5.15
C VAL A 603 7.06 -9.48 -5.50
N ASP A 604 6.35 -10.06 -4.54
CA ASP A 604 4.92 -10.32 -4.62
C ASP A 604 4.12 -9.03 -4.79
N GLN A 605 4.53 -7.88 -4.28
CA GLN A 605 3.78 -6.64 -4.47
C GLN A 605 3.87 -6.08 -5.90
N LEU A 606 4.84 -6.54 -6.70
CA LEU A 606 4.96 -6.13 -8.10
C LEU A 606 3.82 -6.71 -8.92
N ARG A 607 3.25 -5.87 -9.77
CA ARG A 607 2.19 -6.23 -10.72
C ARG A 607 2.83 -6.46 -12.09
N GLY A 608 2.63 -7.64 -12.64
CA GLY A 608 3.02 -7.95 -14.02
C GLY A 608 1.96 -7.45 -15.01
N PRO A 609 2.09 -7.79 -16.29
CA PRO A 609 1.17 -7.32 -17.34
C PRO A 609 -0.29 -7.71 -17.08
N VAL A 610 -0.53 -8.89 -16.50
CA VAL A 610 -1.89 -9.35 -16.17
C VAL A 610 -2.47 -8.54 -15.01
N GLY A 611 -1.70 -8.32 -13.95
CA GLY A 611 -2.10 -7.52 -12.81
C GLY A 611 -2.35 -6.06 -13.18
N ILE A 612 -1.55 -5.51 -14.09
CA ILE A 612 -1.73 -4.17 -14.65
C ILE A 612 -3.02 -4.06 -15.45
N ILE A 613 -3.35 -5.05 -16.29
CA ILE A 613 -4.62 -5.07 -17.02
C ILE A 613 -5.81 -5.15 -16.06
N HIS A 614 -5.72 -5.99 -15.02
CA HIS A 614 -6.76 -6.13 -14.00
C HIS A 614 -7.00 -4.82 -13.24
N ILE A 615 -5.93 -4.21 -12.70
CA ILE A 615 -6.02 -2.92 -12.01
C ILE A 615 -6.50 -1.83 -12.96
N GLY A 616 -5.95 -1.78 -14.17
CA GLY A 616 -6.35 -0.83 -15.20
C GLY A 616 -7.84 -0.93 -15.54
N SER A 617 -8.40 -2.14 -15.61
CA SER A 617 -9.84 -2.33 -15.84
C SER A 617 -10.69 -1.78 -14.70
N LYS A 618 -10.31 -2.04 -13.44
CA LYS A 618 -10.98 -1.48 -12.25
C LYS A 618 -10.88 0.05 -12.20
N ILE A 619 -9.78 0.62 -12.69
CA ILE A 619 -9.60 2.07 -12.78
C ILE A 619 -10.47 2.65 -13.89
N ALA A 620 -10.57 1.98 -15.04
CA ALA A 620 -11.43 2.39 -16.14
C ALA A 620 -12.92 2.42 -15.73
N ASP A 621 -13.35 1.52 -14.83
CA ASP A 621 -14.70 1.55 -14.23
C ASP A 621 -14.98 2.85 -13.47
N ARG A 622 -13.95 3.54 -12.95
CA ARG A 622 -14.09 4.84 -12.27
C ARG A 622 -14.27 6.02 -13.24
N GLY A 623 -14.08 5.78 -14.54
CA GLY A 623 -14.27 6.77 -15.61
C GLY A 623 -12.98 7.19 -16.30
N ILE A 624 -13.15 7.96 -17.39
CA ILE A 624 -12.07 8.30 -18.32
C ILE A 624 -10.96 9.14 -17.68
N SER A 625 -11.26 10.03 -16.74
CA SER A 625 -10.26 10.86 -16.08
C SER A 625 -9.27 10.01 -15.27
N TYR A 626 -9.77 8.98 -14.57
CA TYR A 626 -8.93 8.03 -13.84
C TYR A 626 -8.11 7.15 -14.79
N LEU A 627 -8.69 6.73 -15.91
CA LEU A 627 -7.97 5.98 -16.95
C LEU A 627 -6.83 6.81 -17.56
N LEU A 628 -7.08 8.07 -17.93
CA LEU A 628 -6.06 8.97 -18.46
C LEU A 628 -4.96 9.25 -17.44
N PHE A 629 -5.33 9.44 -16.18
CA PHE A 629 -4.37 9.62 -15.09
C PHE A 629 -3.49 8.37 -14.95
N PHE A 630 -4.11 7.18 -14.93
CA PHE A 630 -3.39 5.91 -14.87
C PHE A 630 -2.45 5.71 -16.08
N LEU A 631 -2.88 6.03 -17.30
CA LEU A 631 -2.00 5.99 -18.48
C LEU A 631 -0.84 6.98 -18.36
N ALA A 632 -1.05 8.15 -17.75
CA ALA A 632 0.02 9.11 -17.47
C ALA A 632 1.05 8.52 -16.49
N ILE A 633 0.60 7.90 -15.39
CA ILE A 633 1.45 7.18 -14.43
C ILE A 633 2.29 6.13 -15.17
N ILE A 634 1.64 5.27 -15.95
CA ILE A 634 2.32 4.20 -16.70
C ILE A 634 3.32 4.80 -17.70
N SER A 635 2.99 5.91 -18.36
CA SER A 635 3.91 6.60 -19.27
C SER A 635 5.16 7.09 -18.55
N VAL A 636 5.03 7.66 -17.35
CA VAL A 636 6.19 8.01 -16.51
C VAL A 636 6.98 6.77 -16.12
N ASN A 637 6.31 5.72 -15.63
CA ASN A 637 6.97 4.50 -15.20
C ASN A 637 7.72 3.83 -16.36
N LEU A 638 7.15 3.82 -17.56
CA LEU A 638 7.80 3.31 -18.76
C LEU A 638 9.05 4.15 -19.12
N ALA A 639 8.98 5.47 -18.99
CA ALA A 639 10.15 6.33 -19.16
C ALA A 639 11.26 6.02 -18.14
N VAL A 640 10.90 5.90 -16.85
CA VAL A 640 11.86 5.59 -15.77
C VAL A 640 12.49 4.21 -15.99
N LEU A 641 11.68 3.19 -16.26
CA LEU A 641 12.13 1.82 -16.50
C LEU A 641 13.01 1.72 -17.75
N ASN A 642 12.64 2.39 -18.84
CA ASN A 642 13.44 2.38 -20.06
C ASN A 642 14.75 3.16 -19.90
N PHE A 643 14.83 4.11 -18.97
CA PHE A 643 16.06 4.83 -18.65
C PHE A 643 16.92 4.16 -17.56
N LEU A 644 16.49 3.00 -17.04
CA LEU A 644 17.34 2.22 -16.14
C LEU A 644 18.62 1.77 -16.85
N PRO A 645 19.74 1.61 -16.11
CA PRO A 645 21.03 1.18 -16.65
C PRO A 645 21.04 -0.33 -16.97
N LEU A 646 20.04 -0.81 -17.71
CA LEU A 646 19.86 -2.21 -18.09
C LEU A 646 20.16 -2.38 -19.60
N PRO A 647 21.02 -3.33 -20.00
CA PRO A 647 21.53 -3.48 -21.38
C PRO A 647 20.52 -3.54 -22.53
N ILE A 648 19.28 -3.97 -22.27
CA ILE A 648 18.23 -4.15 -23.30
C ILE A 648 17.39 -2.90 -23.54
N VAL A 649 17.29 -2.04 -22.53
CA VAL A 649 16.47 -0.82 -22.62
C VAL A 649 17.34 0.37 -22.97
N ASP A 650 16.71 1.48 -23.33
CA ASP A 650 17.37 2.70 -23.79
C ASP A 650 18.50 3.18 -22.86
N GLY A 651 18.33 3.10 -21.54
CA GLY A 651 19.33 3.51 -20.56
C GLY A 651 20.63 2.70 -20.63
N GLY A 652 20.57 1.39 -20.94
CA GLY A 652 21.76 0.57 -21.16
C GLY A 652 22.50 0.96 -22.44
N LEU A 653 21.77 1.18 -23.53
CA LEU A 653 22.34 1.68 -24.79
C LEU A 653 22.96 3.07 -24.59
N PHE A 654 22.32 3.94 -23.81
CA PHE A 654 22.85 5.24 -23.44
C PHE A 654 24.16 5.11 -22.66
N LEU A 655 24.26 4.17 -21.72
CA LEU A 655 25.50 3.89 -21.00
C LEU A 655 26.63 3.40 -21.91
N TYR A 656 26.33 2.59 -22.93
CA TYR A 656 27.34 2.20 -23.92
C TYR A 656 27.87 3.40 -24.69
N LEU A 657 27.01 4.37 -25.03
CA LEU A 657 27.43 5.62 -25.69
C LEU A 657 28.23 6.52 -24.75
N VAL A 658 27.89 6.57 -23.45
CA VAL A 658 28.70 7.27 -22.44
C VAL A 658 30.07 6.63 -22.32
N TYR A 659 30.13 5.29 -22.25
CA TYR A 659 31.38 4.54 -22.27
C TYR A 659 32.20 4.84 -23.53
N GLU A 660 31.59 4.79 -24.70
CA GLU A 660 32.23 5.09 -25.98
C GLU A 660 32.80 6.52 -26.00
N LYS A 661 32.06 7.49 -25.45
CA LYS A 661 32.49 8.89 -25.35
C LYS A 661 33.71 9.06 -24.45
N ILE A 662 33.77 8.34 -23.33
CA ILE A 662 34.87 8.40 -22.35
C ILE A 662 36.11 7.68 -22.89
N PHE A 663 35.94 6.45 -23.38
CA PHE A 663 37.05 5.58 -23.78
C PHE A 663 37.42 5.70 -25.27
N LYS A 664 36.68 6.52 -26.03
CA LYS A 664 36.85 6.74 -27.49
C LYS A 664 36.79 5.48 -28.33
N ARG A 665 36.24 4.39 -27.79
CA ARG A 665 36.03 3.10 -28.46
C ARG A 665 34.73 2.46 -27.96
N PRO A 666 33.96 1.80 -28.83
CA PRO A 666 32.75 1.11 -28.39
C PRO A 666 33.10 -0.07 -27.49
N PRO A 667 32.19 -0.47 -26.57
CA PRO A 667 32.34 -1.72 -25.82
C PRO A 667 32.45 -2.90 -26.79
N SER A 668 33.18 -3.95 -26.41
CA SER A 668 33.31 -5.13 -27.27
C SER A 668 31.94 -5.79 -27.52
N ILE A 669 31.72 -6.30 -28.73
CA ILE A 669 30.47 -6.97 -29.11
C ILE A 669 30.18 -8.15 -28.16
N ALA A 670 31.22 -8.90 -27.75
CA ALA A 670 31.10 -9.96 -26.77
C ALA A 670 30.56 -9.46 -25.41
N PHE A 671 31.01 -8.30 -24.94
CA PHE A 671 30.50 -7.70 -23.72
C PHE A 671 29.05 -7.22 -23.87
N GLN A 672 28.71 -6.58 -24.99
CA GLN A 672 27.34 -6.13 -25.27
C GLN A 672 26.37 -7.31 -25.34
N ASN A 673 26.71 -8.37 -26.08
CA ASN A 673 25.90 -9.58 -26.17
C ASN A 673 25.74 -10.25 -24.80
N PHE A 674 26.83 -10.37 -24.03
CA PHE A 674 26.76 -10.94 -22.69
C PHE A 674 25.85 -10.13 -21.75
N ALA A 675 26.01 -8.81 -21.76
CA ALA A 675 25.20 -7.91 -20.98
C ALA A 675 23.72 -7.93 -21.42
N ALA A 676 23.45 -7.97 -22.72
CA ALA A 676 22.10 -8.12 -23.27
C ALA A 676 21.46 -9.43 -22.80
N VAL A 677 22.17 -10.57 -22.87
CA VAL A 677 21.66 -11.86 -22.38
C VAL A 677 21.35 -11.81 -20.88
N ILE A 678 22.22 -11.21 -20.07
CA ILE A 678 21.94 -11.00 -18.63
C ILE A 678 20.68 -10.15 -18.44
N GLY A 679 20.57 -9.05 -19.17
CA GLY A 679 19.37 -8.20 -19.15
C GLY A 679 18.11 -8.97 -19.51
N LEU A 680 18.18 -9.84 -20.53
CA LEU A 680 17.04 -10.62 -21.00
C LEU A 680 16.62 -11.65 -19.95
N CYS A 681 17.60 -12.33 -19.35
CA CYS A 681 17.36 -13.26 -18.26
C CYS A 681 16.74 -12.55 -17.05
N LEU A 682 17.21 -11.34 -16.71
CA LEU A 682 16.67 -10.57 -15.58
C LEU A 682 15.23 -10.12 -15.84
N ILE A 683 14.95 -9.50 -16.98
CA ILE A 683 13.59 -9.07 -17.35
C ILE A 683 12.67 -10.27 -17.50
N GLY A 684 13.15 -11.36 -18.12
CA GLY A 684 12.41 -12.60 -18.29
C GLY A 684 12.08 -13.27 -16.95
N ALA A 685 13.02 -13.32 -16.02
CA ALA A 685 12.79 -13.85 -14.67
C ALA A 685 11.77 -12.98 -13.91
N LEU A 686 11.90 -11.66 -13.96
CA LEU A 686 10.95 -10.73 -13.35
C LEU A 686 9.54 -10.89 -13.95
N PHE A 687 9.45 -11.04 -15.28
CA PHE A 687 8.19 -11.31 -15.97
C PHE A 687 7.57 -12.63 -15.49
N LEU A 688 8.34 -13.72 -15.42
CA LEU A 688 7.84 -15.01 -14.95
C LEU A 688 7.34 -14.95 -13.50
N VAL A 689 8.09 -14.30 -12.61
CA VAL A 689 7.70 -14.14 -11.20
C VAL A 689 6.44 -13.30 -11.07
N THR A 690 6.39 -12.14 -11.72
CA THR A 690 5.22 -11.24 -11.65
C THR A 690 4.00 -11.85 -12.31
N PHE A 691 4.17 -12.55 -13.44
CA PHE A 691 3.10 -13.28 -14.10
C PHE A 691 2.55 -14.40 -13.21
N TYR A 692 3.43 -15.22 -12.62
CA TYR A 692 3.03 -16.25 -11.67
C TYR A 692 2.24 -15.65 -10.49
N ASN A 693 2.76 -14.57 -9.89
CA ASN A 693 2.09 -13.89 -8.78
C ASN A 693 0.73 -13.31 -9.18
N ASP A 694 0.61 -12.73 -10.37
CA ASP A 694 -0.65 -12.22 -10.90
C ASP A 694 -1.69 -13.33 -11.10
N ILE A 695 -1.28 -14.45 -11.71
CA ILE A 695 -2.16 -15.60 -11.93
C ILE A 695 -2.55 -16.24 -10.60
N ALA A 696 -1.61 -16.41 -9.67
CA ALA A 696 -1.88 -16.94 -8.33
C ALA A 696 -2.90 -16.08 -7.58
N ARG A 697 -2.78 -14.74 -7.67
CA ARG A 697 -3.76 -13.81 -7.10
C ARG A 697 -5.14 -13.95 -7.72
N LEU A 698 -5.22 -14.02 -9.04
CA LEU A 698 -6.49 -14.15 -9.75
C LEU A 698 -7.20 -15.47 -9.42
N ILE A 699 -6.45 -16.57 -9.29
CA ILE A 699 -7.01 -17.88 -8.94
C ILE A 699 -7.44 -17.94 -7.47
N SER A 700 -6.65 -17.37 -6.57
CA SER A 700 -6.94 -17.37 -5.12
C SER A 700 -8.00 -16.35 -4.69
N GLY A 701 -8.51 -15.53 -5.60
CA GLY A 701 -9.48 -14.47 -5.27
C GLY A 701 -8.90 -13.30 -4.46
N SER A 702 -7.59 -13.24 -4.29
CA SER A 702 -6.88 -12.20 -3.53
C SER A 702 -6.50 -10.96 -4.37
N ALA A 703 -7.06 -10.83 -5.58
CA ALA A 703 -6.60 -9.93 -6.66
C ALA A 703 -7.10 -8.48 -6.67
#